data_AF-A0AA89BVH5-F1
#
_entry.id   AF-A0AA89BVH5-F1
#
_cell.length_a   1.000
_cell.length_b   1.000
_cell.length_c   1.000
_cell.angle_alpha   90.00
_cell.angle_beta   90.00
_cell.angle_gamma   90.00
#
_symmetry.space_group_name_H-M   'P 1'
#
loop_
_entity.id
_entity.type
_entity.pdbx_description
1 polymer ?
#
loop_
_entity_poly.entity_id
_entity_poly.type
_entity_poly.pdbx_seq_one_letter_code
_entity_poly.pdbx_strand_id
1 'polypeptide(L)'
;CKFSSPINNSKQCIFRSRTNNSKQCIFSSPTKNSKQCIFSSRTNNSKQCIFSSHTNNSKQCIFNSSTNNSKQCIFSSLSNNCNQCIFSSPTNNSKQCIFSFCTNNSKQCIFSSPTNNSKQCIFSSPSNNNKQCILSSPSSNNKIYLIDHAWTYRIADCRNLLLSHPQLLDRMSSLMGVGTEGTDKEEVIDGVMQEMWRYNQTYSIGNFAHGSDESMPIWYIMDEFGSRIQHSDTPTFKTAPFFYSPAQTAFTLLWPLENVEEDDEVTRDYLPRIRDPVSRKCRLLPWKPCDMKNVDFEQSEPEPSFFKSFLKLEEEADPTEYQGLPKDRNLKVYMSYPPFSKFLDDPRFELVSSESEADIIWVSHHWKDFKSLKNKCINQFPFERVVTVKDLLAIISRRAGEGKKDSATLDGTPKWLPVTYNLETELEKFISYFQHRQEKGLDNHWICKPWNLARGLDMHITSNLNYITRLPDTGPKIACKYVEDPVLFFREEIGNVKFDIRYIVLLASVQPLKLFAYKVFWLRFANRAYSLDHFDEYEKHFTVMNYVEEGKKLKQVHYDDFIPMFESQYPAFKWTDVEVHYDDFIPMFESQYPAFKWTDVEEDIFQMFRELFTAASALPGPQGISPSPQSRAMYAIDLLLQWNKNDKGERYMQPVICEVNFSPDCDRACKYHPFFVNDIFSTLFLDDFEGRHVQLL
;
A
#
# COMPACT_ATOMS: atom_id res chain seq x y z
N CYS A 1 -36.89 -31.99 25.60
CA CYS A 1 -35.88 -32.86 26.26
C CYS A 1 -36.35 -34.32 26.29
N LYS A 2 -35.98 -35.15 25.31
CA LYS A 2 -36.07 -36.62 25.50
C LYS A 2 -34.78 -37.04 26.20
N PHE A 3 -34.82 -37.42 27.47
CA PHE A 3 -33.78 -38.25 28.10
C PHE A 3 -34.15 -39.71 27.81
N SER A 4 -33.24 -40.52 27.28
CA SER A 4 -33.42 -41.96 27.13
C SER A 4 -32.14 -42.70 27.50
N SER A 5 -32.34 -43.98 27.79
CA SER A 5 -31.38 -45.04 28.09
C SER A 5 -30.18 -45.12 27.13
N PRO A 6 -29.10 -45.85 27.51
CA PRO A 6 -27.88 -45.98 26.71
C PRO A 6 -28.18 -46.43 25.27
N ILE A 7 -27.56 -45.78 24.29
CA ILE A 7 -27.68 -46.15 22.87
C ILE A 7 -26.37 -46.74 22.35
N ASN A 8 -26.52 -47.81 21.56
CA ASN A 8 -25.47 -48.43 20.77
C ASN A 8 -25.80 -48.15 19.28
N ASN A 9 -24.83 -47.66 18.48
CA ASN A 9 -24.94 -47.44 17.03
C ASN A 9 -25.89 -46.30 16.58
N SER A 10 -25.56 -45.03 16.88
CA SER A 10 -26.39 -43.87 16.48
C SER A 10 -25.79 -43.03 15.34
N LYS A 11 -26.65 -42.47 14.47
CA LYS A 11 -26.22 -41.44 13.49
C LYS A 11 -26.01 -40.08 14.18
N GLN A 12 -26.89 -39.66 15.08
CA GLN A 12 -26.77 -38.41 15.82
C GLN A 12 -27.41 -38.53 17.20
N CYS A 13 -26.77 -38.01 18.25
CA CYS A 13 -27.30 -37.95 19.60
C CYS A 13 -27.15 -36.55 20.20
N ILE A 14 -28.22 -36.00 20.77
CA ILE A 14 -28.24 -34.61 21.27
C ILE A 14 -28.00 -34.55 22.79
N PHE A 15 -28.81 -35.19 23.66
CA PHE A 15 -28.61 -35.21 25.13
C PHE A 15 -28.75 -36.61 25.71
N ARG A 16 -27.69 -37.20 26.29
CA ARG A 16 -27.72 -38.56 26.86
C ARG A 16 -26.77 -38.77 28.04
N SER A 17 -27.08 -39.78 28.86
CA SER A 17 -26.16 -40.27 29.89
C SER A 17 -24.99 -41.02 29.27
N ARG A 18 -25.18 -41.97 28.34
CA ARG A 18 -24.07 -42.74 27.75
C ARG A 18 -24.28 -43.02 26.26
N THR A 19 -23.21 -42.89 25.47
CA THR A 19 -23.23 -43.13 24.01
C THR A 19 -22.12 -44.10 23.59
N ASN A 20 -22.43 -45.10 22.78
CA ASN A 20 -21.47 -46.01 22.15
C ASN A 20 -21.69 -46.07 20.62
N ASN A 21 -20.62 -46.02 19.83
CA ASN A 21 -20.63 -46.09 18.37
C ASN A 21 -21.51 -45.02 17.69
N SER A 22 -21.19 -43.74 17.87
CA SER A 22 -21.95 -42.63 17.26
C SER A 22 -21.22 -41.95 16.09
N LYS A 23 -21.93 -41.54 15.03
CA LYS A 23 -21.33 -40.60 14.06
C LYS A 23 -21.18 -39.20 14.68
N GLN A 24 -22.19 -38.69 15.37
CA GLN A 24 -22.12 -37.39 16.04
C GLN A 24 -22.84 -37.41 17.39
N CYS A 25 -22.22 -36.83 18.42
CA CYS A 25 -22.79 -36.65 19.74
C CYS A 25 -22.59 -35.19 20.19
N ILE A 26 -23.66 -34.57 20.70
CA ILE A 26 -23.61 -33.19 21.20
C ILE A 26 -23.36 -33.16 22.71
N PHE A 27 -24.19 -33.80 23.54
CA PHE A 27 -23.98 -33.92 25.00
C PHE A 27 -24.08 -35.39 25.46
N SER A 28 -22.98 -35.96 25.98
CA SER A 28 -22.96 -37.35 26.50
C SER A 28 -21.94 -37.55 27.61
N SER A 29 -22.23 -38.33 28.65
CA SER A 29 -21.33 -38.50 29.82
C SER A 29 -21.33 -39.93 30.38
N PRO A 30 -20.63 -40.93 29.79
CA PRO A 30 -19.48 -40.86 28.85
C PRO A 30 -19.78 -41.24 27.38
N THR A 31 -18.81 -41.04 26.46
CA THR A 31 -18.86 -41.40 25.03
C THR A 31 -17.77 -42.40 24.63
N LYS A 32 -18.13 -43.44 23.87
CA LYS A 32 -17.20 -44.43 23.30
C LYS A 32 -17.38 -44.54 21.77
N ASN A 33 -16.28 -44.64 21.03
CA ASN A 33 -16.24 -44.89 19.58
C ASN A 33 -17.06 -43.88 18.75
N SER A 34 -16.69 -42.58 18.81
CA SER A 34 -17.42 -41.53 18.08
C SER A 34 -16.64 -40.99 16.88
N LYS A 35 -17.30 -40.61 15.76
CA LYS A 35 -16.62 -39.75 14.78
C LYS A 35 -16.46 -38.33 15.33
N GLN A 36 -17.50 -37.75 15.90
CA GLN A 36 -17.45 -36.39 16.47
C GLN A 36 -18.21 -36.32 17.80
N CYS A 37 -17.61 -35.72 18.81
CA CYS A 37 -18.23 -35.44 20.10
C CYS A 37 -18.02 -33.97 20.46
N ILE A 38 -19.09 -33.25 20.81
CA ILE A 38 -19.00 -31.83 21.16
C ILE A 38 -18.76 -31.66 22.66
N PHE A 39 -19.62 -32.20 23.53
CA PHE A 39 -19.48 -32.13 24.99
C PHE A 39 -19.54 -33.53 25.62
N SER A 40 -18.48 -33.94 26.30
CA SER A 40 -18.48 -35.17 27.10
C SER A 40 -17.62 -35.13 28.35
N SER A 41 -18.11 -35.71 29.45
CA SER A 41 -17.27 -35.93 30.63
C SER A 41 -16.09 -36.87 30.34
N ARG A 42 -16.29 -37.93 29.55
CA ARG A 42 -15.19 -38.83 29.16
C ARG A 42 -15.40 -39.35 27.75
N THR A 43 -14.39 -39.20 26.92
CA THR A 43 -14.38 -39.69 25.54
C THR A 43 -13.32 -40.78 25.35
N ASN A 44 -13.71 -41.94 24.82
CA ASN A 44 -12.77 -42.99 24.44
C ASN A 44 -12.95 -43.33 22.95
N ASN A 45 -11.84 -43.32 22.19
CA ASN A 45 -11.80 -43.55 20.75
C ASN A 45 -12.70 -42.58 19.95
N SER A 46 -12.24 -41.36 19.71
CA SER A 46 -12.92 -40.40 18.82
C SER A 46 -12.08 -40.03 17.59
N LYS A 47 -12.71 -39.61 16.48
CA LYS A 47 -11.96 -38.86 15.46
C LYS A 47 -11.77 -37.41 15.90
N GLN A 48 -12.82 -36.78 16.42
CA GLN A 48 -12.77 -35.41 16.92
C GLN A 48 -13.56 -35.27 18.22
N CYS A 49 -12.99 -34.56 19.19
CA CYS A 49 -13.65 -34.14 20.41
C CYS A 49 -13.43 -32.64 20.63
N ILE A 50 -14.48 -31.89 20.95
CA ILE A 50 -14.38 -30.44 21.13
C ILE A 50 -14.18 -30.10 22.61
N PHE A 51 -15.09 -30.49 23.49
CA PHE A 51 -15.02 -30.26 24.93
C PHE A 51 -15.11 -31.57 25.69
N SER A 52 -14.02 -31.97 26.38
CA SER A 52 -14.10 -33.13 27.27
C SER A 52 -13.16 -33.07 28.46
N SER A 53 -13.62 -33.47 29.65
CA SER A 53 -12.70 -33.47 30.81
C SER A 53 -11.61 -34.54 30.66
N HIS A 54 -11.91 -35.70 30.07
CA HIS A 54 -10.90 -36.73 29.82
C HIS A 54 -11.09 -37.38 28.44
N THR A 55 -10.04 -37.41 27.62
CA THR A 55 -10.02 -38.14 26.34
C THR A 55 -8.87 -39.12 26.28
N ASN A 56 -9.11 -40.39 25.94
CA ASN A 56 -8.06 -41.42 26.00
C ASN A 56 -7.44 -41.84 24.65
N ASN A 57 -8.17 -41.64 23.55
CA ASN A 57 -7.69 -41.92 22.19
C ASN A 57 -8.47 -41.02 21.23
N SER A 58 -7.83 -40.06 20.58
CA SER A 58 -8.48 -39.20 19.58
C SER A 58 -7.57 -38.88 18.40
N LYS A 59 -8.12 -38.64 17.20
CA LYS A 59 -7.30 -37.97 16.17
C LYS A 59 -7.10 -36.49 16.52
N GLN A 60 -8.15 -35.80 16.96
CA GLN A 60 -8.11 -34.39 17.30
C GLN A 60 -8.93 -34.08 18.56
N CYS A 61 -8.36 -33.31 19.49
CA CYS A 61 -9.07 -32.72 20.61
C CYS A 61 -8.80 -31.21 20.70
N ILE A 62 -9.83 -30.44 21.11
CA ILE A 62 -9.74 -28.97 21.13
C ILE A 62 -9.60 -28.45 22.56
N PHE A 63 -10.57 -28.69 23.44
CA PHE A 63 -10.58 -28.21 24.83
C PHE A 63 -10.76 -29.36 25.80
N ASN A 64 -9.66 -29.74 26.45
CA ASN A 64 -9.65 -30.88 27.34
C ASN A 64 -9.05 -30.57 28.71
N SER A 65 -9.50 -31.25 29.77
CA SER A 65 -8.74 -31.23 31.03
C SER A 65 -7.57 -32.23 30.97
N SER A 66 -7.81 -33.40 30.38
CA SER A 66 -6.75 -34.36 30.11
C SER A 66 -6.95 -35.08 28.77
N THR A 67 -5.83 -35.33 28.10
CA THR A 67 -5.77 -36.11 26.87
C THR A 67 -4.67 -37.16 26.97
N ASN A 68 -5.01 -38.40 26.63
CA ASN A 68 -4.06 -39.48 26.35
C ASN A 68 -4.18 -39.85 24.86
N ASN A 69 -3.05 -40.17 24.22
CA ASN A 69 -2.94 -40.64 22.84
C ASN A 69 -3.75 -39.83 21.81
N SER A 70 -3.16 -38.74 21.31
CA SER A 70 -3.77 -37.94 20.24
C SER A 70 -2.83 -37.63 19.08
N LYS A 71 -3.38 -37.45 17.87
CA LYS A 71 -2.57 -36.87 16.77
C LYS A 71 -2.43 -35.37 16.96
N GLN A 72 -3.50 -34.68 17.35
CA GLN A 72 -3.49 -33.24 17.57
C GLN A 72 -4.30 -32.87 18.81
N CYS A 73 -3.75 -32.01 19.65
CA CYS A 73 -4.42 -31.39 20.78
C CYS A 73 -4.18 -29.88 20.77
N ILE A 74 -5.24 -29.08 20.89
CA ILE A 74 -5.12 -27.62 20.84
C ILE A 74 -4.94 -27.06 22.25
N PHE A 75 -5.88 -27.28 23.16
CA PHE A 75 -5.84 -26.85 24.57
C PHE A 75 -6.06 -28.05 25.48
N SER A 76 -5.09 -28.38 26.33
CA SER A 76 -5.29 -29.38 27.38
C SER A 76 -4.54 -29.08 28.66
N SER A 77 -5.19 -29.11 29.83
CA SER A 77 -4.44 -28.97 31.09
C SER A 77 -3.45 -30.11 31.34
N LEU A 78 -3.60 -31.28 30.69
CA LEU A 78 -2.59 -32.33 30.66
C LEU A 78 -2.64 -33.08 29.33
N SER A 79 -1.51 -33.32 28.67
CA SER A 79 -1.45 -34.11 27.44
C SER A 79 -0.34 -35.17 27.50
N ASN A 80 -0.71 -36.42 27.20
CA ASN A 80 0.21 -37.56 27.13
C ASN A 80 0.15 -38.20 25.74
N ASN A 81 1.32 -38.58 25.18
CA ASN A 81 1.45 -39.31 23.92
C ASN A 81 0.77 -38.60 22.73
N CYS A 82 1.11 -37.32 22.56
CA CYS A 82 0.50 -36.40 21.58
C CYS A 82 1.46 -36.17 20.41
N ASN A 83 1.07 -36.39 19.14
CA ASN A 83 1.97 -36.03 18.05
C ASN A 83 2.19 -34.51 17.99
N GLN A 84 1.13 -33.71 18.02
CA GLN A 84 1.19 -32.25 18.01
C GLN A 84 0.29 -31.64 19.08
N CYS A 85 0.90 -30.87 19.98
CA CYS A 85 0.20 -30.20 21.06
C CYS A 85 0.49 -28.68 21.02
N ILE A 86 -0.55 -27.84 21.00
CA ILE A 86 -0.38 -26.38 20.83
C ILE A 86 -0.24 -25.70 22.19
N PHE A 87 -1.22 -25.85 23.10
CA PHE A 87 -1.21 -25.28 24.45
C PHE A 87 -1.50 -26.38 25.48
N SER A 88 -0.55 -26.67 26.38
CA SER A 88 -0.78 -27.65 27.44
C SER A 88 0.01 -27.45 28.72
N SER A 89 -0.51 -27.89 29.88
CA SER A 89 0.07 -27.54 31.18
C SER A 89 0.09 -28.68 32.22
N PRO A 90 0.55 -29.93 31.96
CA PRO A 90 1.79 -30.40 31.28
C PRO A 90 1.66 -31.13 29.93
N THR A 91 2.79 -31.35 29.23
CA THR A 91 2.93 -32.27 28.07
C THR A 91 3.96 -33.38 28.31
N ASN A 92 3.61 -34.64 28.07
CA ASN A 92 4.53 -35.79 28.13
C ASN A 92 4.51 -36.61 26.83
N ASN A 93 5.68 -37.01 26.34
CA ASN A 93 5.88 -37.83 25.15
C ASN A 93 5.21 -37.24 23.88
N SER A 94 5.73 -36.13 23.37
CA SER A 94 5.21 -35.50 22.15
C SER A 94 6.20 -35.49 20.98
N LYS A 95 5.71 -35.42 19.73
CA LYS A 95 6.62 -35.14 18.60
C LYS A 95 6.87 -33.63 18.48
N GLN A 96 5.84 -32.82 18.68
CA GLN A 96 5.94 -31.37 18.62
C GLN A 96 5.03 -30.73 19.65
N CYS A 97 5.56 -29.75 20.37
CA CYS A 97 4.81 -28.90 21.27
C CYS A 97 5.15 -27.43 21.01
N ILE A 98 4.14 -26.55 21.01
CA ILE A 98 4.36 -25.11 20.76
C ILE A 98 4.50 -24.39 22.11
N PHE A 99 3.48 -24.39 22.94
CA PHE A 99 3.48 -23.79 24.27
C PHE A 99 3.12 -24.83 25.32
N SER A 100 4.01 -25.08 26.27
CA SER A 100 3.64 -25.89 27.43
C SER A 100 4.26 -25.44 28.72
N PHE A 101 3.46 -25.39 29.79
CA PHE A 101 3.98 -25.07 31.12
C PHE A 101 5.15 -25.98 31.46
N CYS A 102 5.01 -27.30 31.29
CA CYS A 102 6.16 -28.20 31.39
C CYS A 102 6.11 -29.33 30.36
N THR A 103 7.26 -29.67 29.78
CA THR A 103 7.38 -30.68 28.72
C THR A 103 8.40 -31.75 29.08
N ASN A 104 8.02 -33.03 29.01
CA ASN A 104 8.92 -34.16 29.17
C ASN A 104 8.92 -35.04 27.91
N ASN A 105 10.10 -35.46 27.43
CA ASN A 105 10.30 -36.35 26.29
C ASN A 105 9.64 -35.86 24.97
N SER A 106 9.98 -34.65 24.51
CA SER A 106 9.53 -34.17 23.19
C SER A 106 10.59 -34.35 22.09
N LYS A 107 10.19 -34.48 20.82
CA LYS A 107 11.16 -34.29 19.72
C LYS A 107 11.43 -32.81 19.43
N GLN A 108 10.41 -31.96 19.52
CA GLN A 108 10.53 -30.51 19.29
C GLN A 108 9.61 -29.73 20.23
N CYS A 109 10.12 -28.68 20.87
CA CYS A 109 9.35 -27.76 21.68
C CYS A 109 9.71 -26.31 21.32
N ILE A 110 8.74 -25.39 21.26
CA ILE A 110 9.02 -23.97 20.99
C ILE A 110 9.18 -23.20 22.30
N PHE A 111 8.20 -23.24 23.21
CA PHE A 111 8.23 -22.56 24.51
C PHE A 111 7.84 -23.52 25.66
N SER A 112 8.70 -23.70 26.68
CA SER A 112 8.34 -24.46 27.88
C SER A 112 9.06 -24.08 29.18
N SER A 113 8.44 -24.31 30.35
CA SER A 113 8.97 -23.83 31.64
C SER A 113 8.65 -24.72 32.84
N PRO A 114 9.27 -25.92 33.06
CA PRO A 114 10.51 -26.47 32.47
C PRO A 114 10.39 -27.47 31.29
N THR A 115 11.50 -27.80 30.62
CA THR A 115 11.59 -28.92 29.65
C THR A 115 12.68 -29.96 29.96
N ASN A 116 12.36 -31.25 29.83
CA ASN A 116 13.28 -32.37 30.09
C ASN A 116 13.30 -33.37 28.92
N ASN A 117 14.48 -33.87 28.55
CA ASN A 117 14.71 -34.90 27.53
C ASN A 117 14.14 -34.58 26.12
N SER A 118 14.22 -33.32 25.68
CA SER A 118 13.83 -32.89 24.33
C SER A 118 14.97 -33.00 23.32
N LYS A 119 14.69 -33.38 22.06
CA LYS A 119 15.71 -33.33 20.99
C LYS A 119 16.01 -31.89 20.54
N GLN A 120 15.01 -31.02 20.48
CA GLN A 120 15.17 -29.61 20.11
C GLN A 120 14.20 -28.72 20.91
N CYS A 121 14.68 -27.61 21.45
CA CYS A 121 13.87 -26.57 22.08
C CYS A 121 14.29 -25.16 21.62
N ILE A 122 13.34 -24.24 21.43
CA ILE A 122 13.66 -22.84 21.05
C ILE A 122 13.83 -21.97 22.31
N PHE A 123 12.87 -22.02 23.25
CA PHE A 123 12.89 -21.27 24.51
C PHE A 123 12.51 -22.18 25.70
N SER A 124 13.37 -22.28 26.72
CA SER A 124 13.01 -23.00 27.96
C SER A 124 13.63 -22.48 29.25
N SER A 125 12.93 -22.59 30.38
CA SER A 125 13.45 -22.26 31.73
C SER A 125 12.83 -23.13 32.85
N PRO A 126 13.59 -23.97 33.58
CA PRO A 126 14.89 -24.59 33.27
C PRO A 126 14.81 -25.76 32.26
N SER A 127 15.98 -26.21 31.77
CA SER A 127 16.13 -27.28 30.77
C SER A 127 17.10 -28.37 31.26
N ASN A 128 16.75 -29.65 31.14
CA ASN A 128 17.63 -30.78 31.54
C ASN A 128 17.70 -31.86 30.44
N ASN A 129 18.88 -32.40 30.16
CA ASN A 129 19.13 -33.46 29.17
C ASN A 129 18.60 -33.20 27.73
N ASN A 130 18.60 -31.95 27.26
CA ASN A 130 18.18 -31.60 25.89
C ASN A 130 19.37 -31.60 24.91
N LYS A 131 19.17 -32.09 23.68
CA LYS A 131 20.26 -32.14 22.67
C LYS A 131 20.59 -30.78 22.04
N GLN A 132 19.61 -29.88 21.89
CA GLN A 132 19.79 -28.56 21.27
C GLN A 132 18.73 -27.58 21.80
N CYS A 133 19.16 -26.50 22.46
CA CYS A 133 18.32 -25.39 22.90
C CYS A 133 18.84 -24.08 22.28
N ILE A 134 18.01 -23.30 21.58
CA ILE A 134 18.44 -22.02 20.97
C ILE A 134 18.60 -20.93 22.03
N LEU A 135 17.67 -20.87 22.99
CA LEU A 135 17.70 -20.02 24.18
C LEU A 135 17.33 -20.89 25.40
N SER A 136 18.32 -21.60 25.93
CA SER A 136 18.25 -22.16 27.29
C SER A 136 18.88 -21.18 28.26
N SER A 137 18.33 -21.02 29.45
CA SER A 137 19.08 -20.46 30.58
C SER A 137 19.97 -21.55 31.19
N PRO A 138 21.30 -21.53 31.03
CA PRO A 138 22.15 -21.88 32.16
C PRO A 138 22.03 -20.74 33.18
N SER A 139 22.24 -21.07 34.45
CA SER A 139 22.46 -20.11 35.52
C SER A 139 23.38 -18.96 35.07
N SER A 140 22.92 -17.72 35.34
CA SER A 140 23.54 -16.40 35.21
C SER A 140 23.49 -15.65 33.85
N ASN A 141 22.67 -14.58 33.83
CA ASN A 141 22.92 -13.27 33.18
C ASN A 141 22.63 -12.96 31.70
N ASN A 142 21.66 -13.60 31.02
CA ASN A 142 21.12 -13.00 29.79
C ASN A 142 20.12 -11.87 30.11
N LYS A 143 20.64 -10.65 30.28
CA LYS A 143 19.84 -9.46 30.55
C LYS A 143 19.26 -8.94 29.23
N ILE A 144 17.94 -9.06 29.07
CA ILE A 144 17.17 -8.35 28.05
C ILE A 144 16.67 -7.07 28.70
N TYR A 145 16.91 -5.94 28.06
CA TYR A 145 16.48 -4.62 28.52
C TYR A 145 15.33 -4.13 27.64
N LEU A 146 14.50 -3.26 28.22
CA LEU A 146 13.43 -2.57 27.52
C LEU A 146 13.83 -1.10 27.37
N ILE A 147 13.62 -0.57 26.18
CA ILE A 147 13.75 0.85 25.86
C ILE A 147 12.34 1.34 25.53
N ASP A 148 11.92 2.40 26.21
CA ASP A 148 10.60 2.95 26.02
C ASP A 148 10.51 3.74 24.70
N HIS A 149 9.31 3.79 24.14
CA HIS A 149 9.02 4.67 23.01
C HIS A 149 8.53 6.00 23.57
N ALA A 150 9.41 7.01 23.61
CA ALA A 150 9.09 8.34 24.09
C ALA A 150 7.97 9.01 23.30
N TRP A 151 7.91 8.71 22.00
CA TRP A 151 6.89 9.23 21.11
C TRP A 151 6.60 8.20 20.02
N THR A 152 5.31 7.95 19.78
CA THR A 152 4.82 7.08 18.70
C THR A 152 3.71 7.84 17.97
N TYR A 153 3.77 7.90 16.64
CA TYR A 153 2.91 8.76 15.86
C TYR A 153 2.77 8.29 14.40
N ARG A 154 1.75 8.80 13.71
CA ARG A 154 1.69 8.80 12.24
C ARG A 154 2.09 10.18 11.75
N ILE A 155 2.69 10.25 10.57
CA ILE A 155 3.25 11.50 10.02
C ILE A 155 2.19 12.62 9.94
N ALA A 156 0.95 12.28 9.55
CA ALA A 156 -0.16 13.23 9.47
C ALA A 156 -0.51 13.89 10.83
N ASP A 157 -0.22 13.21 11.94
CA ASP A 157 -0.58 13.68 13.28
C ASP A 157 0.60 14.41 13.95
N CYS A 158 1.78 14.39 13.33
CA CYS A 158 3.05 14.83 13.93
C CYS A 158 2.97 16.26 14.47
N ARG A 159 2.64 17.24 13.62
CA ARG A 159 2.51 18.65 14.01
C ARG A 159 1.43 18.84 15.06
N ASN A 160 0.25 18.27 14.84
CA ASN A 160 -0.88 18.38 15.76
C ASN A 160 -0.57 17.83 17.15
N LEU A 161 0.17 16.72 17.25
CA LEU A 161 0.61 16.15 18.52
C LEU A 161 1.58 17.09 19.25
N LEU A 162 2.56 17.65 18.55
CA LEU A 162 3.51 18.61 19.12
C LEU A 162 2.82 19.92 19.56
N LEU A 163 1.85 20.41 18.77
CA LEU A 163 1.04 21.57 19.12
C LEU A 163 0.20 21.34 20.37
N SER A 164 -0.47 20.20 20.45
CA SER A 164 -1.41 19.87 21.52
C SER A 164 -0.74 19.41 22.82
N HIS A 165 0.52 18.96 22.77
CA HIS A 165 1.26 18.44 23.93
C HIS A 165 2.58 19.19 24.15
N PRO A 166 2.58 20.33 24.87
CA PRO A 166 3.79 21.13 25.10
C PRO A 166 4.94 20.35 25.75
N GLN A 167 4.63 19.44 26.68
CA GLN A 167 5.65 18.61 27.35
C GLN A 167 6.35 17.64 26.38
N LEU A 168 5.64 17.18 25.35
CA LEU A 168 6.24 16.36 24.30
C LEU A 168 7.18 17.22 23.44
N LEU A 169 6.74 18.43 23.07
CA LEU A 169 7.58 19.38 22.33
C LEU A 169 8.86 19.70 23.10
N ASP A 170 8.76 20.06 24.38
CA ASP A 170 9.92 20.36 25.24
C ASP A 170 10.89 19.17 25.31
N ARG A 171 10.35 17.95 25.48
CA ARG A 171 11.15 16.72 25.53
C ARG A 171 11.86 16.45 24.21
N MET A 172 11.16 16.57 23.08
CA MET A 172 11.74 16.33 21.75
C MET A 172 12.75 17.43 21.38
N SER A 173 12.47 18.69 21.69
CA SER A 173 13.41 19.80 21.49
C SER A 173 14.69 19.59 22.29
N SER A 174 14.59 19.18 23.57
CA SER A 174 15.75 18.85 24.38
C SER A 174 16.54 17.65 23.84
N LEU A 175 15.85 16.59 23.42
CA LEU A 175 16.47 15.39 22.86
C LEU A 175 17.23 15.66 21.56
N MET A 176 16.70 16.57 20.73
CA MET A 176 17.23 16.90 19.40
C MET A 176 18.13 18.15 19.40
N GLY A 177 18.24 18.85 20.54
CA GLY A 177 19.03 20.08 20.64
C GLY A 177 18.43 21.27 19.89
N VAL A 178 17.11 21.32 19.74
CA VAL A 178 16.39 22.43 19.11
C VAL A 178 16.23 23.57 20.12
N GLY A 179 16.72 24.75 19.77
CA GLY A 179 16.67 25.93 20.64
C GLY A 179 15.24 26.44 20.85
N THR A 180 14.85 26.63 22.11
CA THR A 180 13.51 27.10 22.51
C THR A 180 13.50 28.53 23.06
N GLU A 181 14.66 29.16 23.23
CA GLU A 181 14.76 30.49 23.85
C GLU A 181 14.43 31.60 22.85
N GLY A 182 13.29 32.28 23.05
CA GLY A 182 12.89 33.44 22.24
C GLY A 182 12.42 33.10 20.83
N THR A 183 12.29 31.81 20.49
CA THR A 183 11.75 31.30 19.23
C THR A 183 10.24 31.11 19.30
N ASP A 184 9.57 31.31 18.16
CA ASP A 184 8.14 31.04 18.07
C ASP A 184 7.85 29.54 18.18
N LYS A 185 6.68 29.17 18.71
CA LYS A 185 6.33 27.76 18.95
C LYS A 185 6.30 26.96 17.64
N GLU A 186 5.81 27.52 16.55
CA GLU A 186 5.79 26.85 15.24
C GLU A 186 7.22 26.63 14.73
N GLU A 187 8.12 27.60 14.92
CA GLU A 187 9.53 27.46 14.53
C GLU A 187 10.23 26.34 15.31
N VAL A 188 9.93 26.17 16.60
CA VAL A 188 10.45 25.06 17.41
C VAL A 188 9.92 23.72 16.88
N ILE A 189 8.64 23.65 16.51
CA ILE A 189 8.03 22.46 15.94
C ILE A 189 8.67 22.10 14.60
N ASP A 190 8.86 23.08 13.73
CA ASP A 190 9.54 22.90 12.45
C ASP A 190 10.98 22.39 12.66
N GLY A 191 11.69 22.93 13.65
CA GLY A 191 13.02 22.46 14.05
C GLY A 191 13.02 20.99 14.49
N VAL A 192 12.04 20.58 15.31
CA VAL A 192 11.88 19.17 15.73
C VAL A 192 11.56 18.28 14.53
N MET A 193 10.61 18.68 13.67
CA MET A 193 10.24 17.92 12.47
C MET A 193 11.38 17.81 11.45
N GLN A 194 12.32 18.75 11.46
CA GLN A 194 13.52 18.72 10.64
C GLN A 194 14.57 17.72 11.17
N GLU A 195 14.81 17.69 12.49
CA GLU A 195 15.86 16.87 13.12
C GLU A 195 15.43 15.43 13.45
N MET A 196 14.12 15.18 13.61
CA MET A 196 13.59 13.90 14.09
C MET A 196 14.03 12.67 13.28
N TRP A 197 14.41 12.84 12.00
CA TRP A 197 14.77 11.73 11.09
C TRP A 197 16.04 10.99 11.48
N ARG A 198 16.85 11.58 12.37
CA ARG A 198 18.00 10.94 13.03
C ARG A 198 17.58 9.98 14.15
N TYR A 199 16.36 10.11 14.65
CA TYR A 199 15.89 9.36 15.82
C TYR A 199 14.82 8.35 15.43
N ASN A 200 14.02 8.71 14.42
CA ASN A 200 12.90 7.94 13.92
C ASN A 200 13.23 6.50 13.54
N GLN A 201 12.42 5.59 14.09
CA GLN A 201 12.31 4.18 13.73
C GLN A 201 10.87 3.90 13.32
N THR A 202 10.60 2.74 12.73
CA THR A 202 9.26 2.41 12.26
C THR A 202 8.90 0.94 12.45
N TYR A 203 7.61 0.67 12.58
CA TYR A 203 6.99 -0.64 12.46
C TYR A 203 5.58 -0.49 11.85
N SER A 204 5.03 -1.60 11.38
CA SER A 204 3.63 -1.70 10.95
C SER A 204 2.93 -2.79 11.73
N ILE A 205 1.63 -2.58 12.03
CA ILE A 205 0.78 -3.59 12.66
C ILE A 205 -0.22 -4.06 11.60
N GLY A 206 -0.25 -5.37 11.32
CA GLY A 206 -1.14 -5.95 10.30
C GLY A 206 -0.43 -6.33 9.00
N ASN A 207 -1.20 -6.79 8.01
CA ASN A 207 -0.65 -7.26 6.74
C ASN A 207 -0.56 -6.12 5.72
N PHE A 208 0.60 -5.46 5.64
CA PHE A 208 0.88 -4.37 4.69
C PHE A 208 0.55 -4.74 3.23
N ALA A 209 0.70 -6.03 2.87
CA ALA A 209 0.38 -6.53 1.53
C ALA A 209 -1.12 -6.46 1.16
N HIS A 210 -2.00 -6.11 2.09
CA HIS A 210 -3.43 -5.93 1.84
C HIS A 210 -3.88 -4.46 1.86
N GLY A 211 -2.95 -3.50 2.01
CA GLY A 211 -3.19 -2.08 1.74
C GLY A 211 -4.33 -1.42 2.52
N SER A 212 -4.68 -1.94 3.70
CA SER A 212 -5.65 -1.29 4.58
C SER A 212 -5.01 -0.12 5.32
N ASP A 213 -5.77 0.95 5.58
CA ASP A 213 -5.32 2.15 6.31
C ASP A 213 -4.78 1.81 7.73
N GLU A 214 -5.22 0.68 8.28
CA GLU A 214 -4.74 0.12 9.55
C GLU A 214 -3.29 -0.37 9.49
N SER A 215 -2.79 -0.76 8.30
CA SER A 215 -1.44 -1.30 8.09
C SER A 215 -0.36 -0.24 7.82
N MET A 216 -0.75 1.04 7.77
CA MET A 216 0.15 2.17 7.53
C MET A 216 1.31 2.22 8.53
N PRO A 217 2.48 2.72 8.12
CA PRO A 217 3.65 2.76 8.97
C PRO A 217 3.43 3.67 10.18
N ILE A 218 3.82 3.16 11.34
CA ILE A 218 3.89 3.92 12.58
C ILE A 218 5.35 4.28 12.80
N TRP A 219 5.60 5.55 13.08
CA TRP A 219 6.92 6.06 13.41
C TRP A 219 7.04 6.22 14.92
N TYR A 220 8.25 6.00 15.44
CA TYR A 220 8.52 6.15 16.86
C TYR A 220 9.94 6.65 17.13
N ILE A 221 10.08 7.37 18.23
CA ILE A 221 11.35 7.82 18.81
C ILE A 221 11.49 7.13 20.16
N MET A 222 12.66 6.54 20.39
CA MET A 222 13.00 5.91 21.68
C MET A 222 13.21 6.97 22.76
N ASP A 223 13.14 6.58 24.02
CA ASP A 223 13.58 7.42 25.14
C ASP A 223 15.03 7.94 25.00
N GLU A 224 15.42 8.82 25.93
CA GLU A 224 16.72 9.49 25.96
C GLU A 224 17.89 8.50 25.93
N PHE A 225 17.72 7.32 26.55
CA PHE A 225 18.73 6.28 26.54
C PHE A 225 18.82 5.62 25.16
N GLY A 226 17.69 5.13 24.63
CA GLY A 226 17.66 4.46 23.33
C GLY A 226 18.11 5.36 22.18
N SER A 227 17.71 6.63 22.23
CA SER A 227 18.05 7.65 21.24
C SER A 227 19.54 8.04 21.26
N ARG A 228 20.26 7.76 22.35
CA ARG A 228 21.72 7.96 22.43
C ARG A 228 22.54 6.78 21.92
N ILE A 229 21.95 5.60 21.70
CA ILE A 229 22.68 4.43 21.19
C ILE A 229 23.16 4.70 19.76
N GLN A 230 24.47 4.82 19.60
CA GLN A 230 25.10 5.19 18.33
C GLN A 230 25.26 4.02 17.36
N HIS A 231 25.47 4.37 16.09
CA HIS A 231 25.75 3.43 15.03
C HIS A 231 27.16 2.83 15.13
N SER A 232 27.26 1.51 15.02
CA SER A 232 28.52 0.79 14.77
C SER A 232 28.32 -0.33 13.75
N ASP A 233 29.28 -0.52 12.84
CA ASP A 233 29.35 -1.67 11.94
C ASP A 233 29.75 -2.96 12.69
N THR A 234 30.32 -2.83 13.90
CA THR A 234 30.63 -3.91 14.85
C THR A 234 29.92 -3.62 16.19
N PRO A 235 28.60 -3.82 16.27
CA PRO A 235 27.81 -3.36 17.40
C PRO A 235 27.95 -4.24 18.64
N THR A 236 27.97 -3.60 19.82
CA THR A 236 27.99 -4.29 21.12
C THR A 236 26.60 -4.84 21.49
N PHE A 237 25.52 -4.24 20.96
CA PHE A 237 24.14 -4.63 21.22
C PHE A 237 23.29 -4.74 19.96
N LYS A 238 22.13 -5.38 20.10
CA LYS A 238 21.08 -5.41 19.09
C LYS A 238 19.77 -4.90 19.64
N THR A 239 19.03 -4.20 18.78
CA THR A 239 17.69 -3.71 19.09
C THR A 239 16.63 -4.30 18.17
N ALA A 240 15.41 -4.49 18.68
CA ALA A 240 14.24 -4.80 17.84
C ALA A 240 12.95 -4.23 18.44
N PRO A 241 12.02 -3.68 17.62
CA PRO A 241 10.70 -3.29 18.10
C PRO A 241 9.92 -4.53 18.55
N PHE A 242 9.16 -4.38 19.63
CA PHE A 242 8.35 -5.44 20.24
C PHE A 242 7.02 -4.87 20.71
N PHE A 243 5.93 -5.48 20.25
CA PHE A 243 4.58 -5.11 20.65
C PHE A 243 4.05 -6.12 21.69
N TYR A 244 3.87 -5.65 22.92
CA TYR A 244 3.33 -6.45 24.00
C TYR A 244 1.79 -6.39 23.99
N SER A 245 1.18 -7.34 23.28
CA SER A 245 -0.27 -7.40 23.05
C SER A 245 -1.16 -7.25 24.29
N PRO A 246 -0.86 -7.86 25.47
CA PRO A 246 -1.70 -7.72 26.65
C PRO A 246 -1.80 -6.30 27.19
N ALA A 247 -0.74 -5.50 27.10
CA ALA A 247 -0.76 -4.09 27.51
C ALA A 247 -1.02 -3.13 26.34
N GLN A 248 -1.08 -3.66 25.11
CA GLN A 248 -1.17 -2.87 23.88
C GLN A 248 -0.06 -1.80 23.78
N THR A 249 1.15 -2.13 24.22
CA THR A 249 2.26 -1.19 24.27
C THR A 249 3.43 -1.69 23.43
N ALA A 250 4.06 -0.78 22.69
CA ALA A 250 5.29 -1.04 21.95
C ALA A 250 6.51 -0.59 22.76
N PHE A 251 7.56 -1.40 22.71
CA PHE A 251 8.87 -1.10 23.27
C PHE A 251 9.95 -1.52 22.28
N THR A 252 11.19 -1.11 22.53
CA THR A 252 12.34 -1.68 21.84
C THR A 252 13.07 -2.63 22.80
N LEU A 253 13.23 -3.89 22.40
CA LEU A 253 14.09 -4.83 23.11
C LEU A 253 15.55 -4.50 22.82
N LEU A 254 16.41 -4.56 23.82
CA LEU A 254 17.86 -4.40 23.72
C LEU A 254 18.54 -5.60 24.39
N TRP A 255 19.52 -6.21 23.72
CA TRP A 255 20.31 -7.30 24.27
C TRP A 255 21.76 -7.28 23.75
N PRO A 256 22.73 -7.70 24.58
CA PRO A 256 24.13 -7.70 24.19
C PRO A 256 24.41 -8.75 23.12
N LEU A 257 25.35 -8.43 22.22
CA LEU A 257 25.93 -9.35 21.23
C LEU A 257 27.27 -9.92 21.68
N GLU A 258 27.93 -9.22 22.61
CA GLU A 258 29.17 -9.62 23.25
C GLU A 258 29.15 -9.23 24.74
N ASN A 259 30.13 -9.70 25.50
CA ASN A 259 30.26 -9.27 26.90
C ASN A 259 30.69 -7.80 26.92
N VAL A 260 30.00 -6.99 27.71
CA VAL A 260 30.31 -5.58 27.95
C VAL A 260 30.47 -5.35 29.44
N GLU A 261 31.44 -4.54 29.81
CA GLU A 261 31.73 -4.14 31.18
C GLU A 261 31.08 -2.78 31.51
N GLU A 262 31.21 -2.35 32.77
CA GLU A 262 30.83 -0.98 33.15
C GLU A 262 31.68 0.05 32.36
N ASP A 263 31.06 1.18 32.00
CA ASP A 263 31.63 2.23 31.15
C ASP A 263 31.86 1.90 29.65
N ASP A 264 31.58 0.66 29.21
CA ASP A 264 31.61 0.31 27.78
C ASP A 264 30.49 1.00 26.99
N GLU A 265 30.78 1.32 25.72
CA GLU A 265 29.81 1.98 24.85
C GLU A 265 28.73 1.01 24.35
N VAL A 266 27.46 1.40 24.53
CA VAL A 266 26.31 0.71 23.94
C VAL A 266 26.12 1.20 22.50
N THR A 267 26.36 0.32 21.53
CA THR A 267 26.22 0.61 20.10
C THR A 267 25.32 -0.40 19.40
N ARG A 268 24.74 -0.01 18.27
CA ARG A 268 23.93 -0.88 17.41
C ARG A 268 24.21 -0.62 15.94
N ASP A 269 24.01 -1.61 15.07
CA ASP A 269 23.96 -1.35 13.63
C ASP A 269 22.58 -0.76 13.30
N TYR A 270 22.56 0.38 12.60
CA TYR A 270 21.30 1.01 12.17
C TYR A 270 20.75 0.33 10.92
N LEU A 271 21.61 -0.33 10.14
CA LEU A 271 21.27 -0.95 8.86
C LEU A 271 21.69 -2.44 8.80
N PRO A 272 21.32 -3.30 9.77
CA PRO A 272 21.83 -4.67 9.87
C PRO A 272 21.46 -5.58 8.68
N ARG A 273 20.55 -5.13 7.81
CA ARG A 273 20.08 -5.86 6.62
C ARG A 273 20.75 -5.42 5.31
N ILE A 274 21.41 -4.26 5.29
CA ILE A 274 22.00 -3.69 4.07
C ILE A 274 23.50 -3.97 4.10
N ARG A 275 24.01 -4.73 3.13
CA ARG A 275 25.44 -5.10 3.07
C ARG A 275 26.21 -4.35 1.99
N ASP A 276 25.52 -3.89 0.95
CA ASP A 276 26.15 -3.16 -0.14
C ASP A 276 26.74 -1.83 0.38
N PRO A 277 28.06 -1.58 0.19
CA PRO A 277 28.72 -0.41 0.76
C PRO A 277 28.15 0.93 0.29
N VAL A 278 27.76 1.05 -0.98
CA VAL A 278 27.19 2.28 -1.54
C VAL A 278 25.82 2.54 -0.94
N SER A 279 24.95 1.53 -0.94
CA SER A 279 23.65 1.58 -0.31
C SER A 279 23.73 1.92 1.18
N ARG A 280 24.69 1.34 1.91
CA ARG A 280 24.94 1.67 3.32
C ARG A 280 25.34 3.14 3.48
N LYS A 281 26.27 3.65 2.65
CA LYS A 281 26.69 5.06 2.67
C LYS A 281 25.49 6.00 2.48
N CYS A 282 24.64 5.73 1.49
CA CYS A 282 23.43 6.50 1.22
C CYS A 282 22.42 6.46 2.37
N ARG A 283 22.20 5.28 2.97
CA ARG A 283 21.18 5.08 4.01
C ARG A 283 21.62 5.53 5.40
N LEU A 284 22.93 5.70 5.62
CA LEU A 284 23.48 6.31 6.84
C LEU A 284 23.50 7.84 6.79
N LEU A 285 23.12 8.46 5.67
CA LEU A 285 23.18 9.91 5.47
C LEU A 285 22.60 10.74 6.63
N PRO A 286 21.45 10.38 7.25
CA PRO A 286 20.92 11.12 8.40
C PRO A 286 21.89 11.24 9.58
N TRP A 287 22.79 10.28 9.77
CA TRP A 287 23.75 10.26 10.88
C TRP A 287 25.18 10.57 10.47
N LYS A 288 25.53 10.23 9.23
CA LYS A 288 26.85 10.42 8.64
C LYS A 288 26.66 11.13 7.30
N PRO A 289 26.65 12.48 7.28
CA PRO A 289 26.55 13.24 6.05
C PRO A 289 27.58 12.75 5.03
N CYS A 290 27.16 12.61 3.78
CA CYS A 290 28.03 12.09 2.74
C CYS A 290 27.86 12.88 1.45
N ASP A 291 28.98 13.22 0.81
CA ASP A 291 28.99 13.80 -0.53
C ASP A 291 28.87 12.66 -1.56
N MET A 292 27.90 12.81 -2.44
CA MET A 292 27.56 11.91 -3.54
C MET A 292 27.63 12.62 -4.89
N LYS A 293 28.07 13.89 -4.97
CA LYS A 293 28.14 14.64 -6.23
C LYS A 293 29.07 14.03 -7.28
N ASN A 294 29.97 13.13 -6.87
CA ASN A 294 30.80 12.37 -7.82
C ASN A 294 30.07 11.18 -8.46
N VAL A 295 28.87 10.83 -7.99
CA VAL A 295 28.03 9.78 -8.57
C VAL A 295 27.21 10.35 -9.71
N ASP A 296 27.25 9.67 -10.85
CA ASP A 296 26.38 10.00 -11.97
C ASP A 296 24.91 9.84 -11.59
N PHE A 297 24.15 10.92 -11.75
CA PHE A 297 22.72 10.95 -11.44
C PHE A 297 21.83 10.77 -12.68
N GLU A 298 22.39 10.42 -13.83
CA GLU A 298 21.59 10.15 -15.02
C GLU A 298 20.63 8.98 -14.85
N GLN A 299 19.40 9.20 -15.31
CA GLN A 299 18.29 8.27 -15.22
C GLN A 299 18.32 7.34 -16.44
N SER A 300 18.61 6.07 -16.22
CA SER A 300 18.71 5.06 -17.28
C SER A 300 17.55 4.08 -17.19
N GLU A 301 17.11 3.56 -18.34
CA GLU A 301 16.18 2.43 -18.35
C GLU A 301 16.88 1.18 -17.76
N PRO A 302 16.25 0.44 -16.82
CA PRO A 302 16.83 -0.78 -16.29
C PRO A 302 16.99 -1.87 -17.36
N GLU A 303 17.93 -2.78 -17.14
CA GLU A 303 18.13 -3.94 -17.99
C GLU A 303 16.85 -4.80 -18.12
N PRO A 304 16.60 -5.47 -19.26
CA PRO A 304 15.40 -6.29 -19.48
C PRO A 304 15.14 -7.34 -18.37
N SER A 305 16.18 -7.80 -17.68
CA SER A 305 16.05 -8.71 -16.52
C SER A 305 15.23 -8.15 -15.37
N PHE A 306 15.20 -6.83 -15.17
CA PHE A 306 14.37 -6.17 -14.18
C PHE A 306 12.88 -6.50 -14.40
N PHE A 307 12.45 -6.43 -15.66
CA PHE A 307 11.07 -6.68 -16.07
C PHE A 307 10.71 -8.17 -16.15
N LYS A 308 11.69 -9.09 -16.22
CA LYS A 308 11.43 -10.55 -16.32
C LYS A 308 10.67 -11.10 -15.12
N SER A 309 10.74 -10.44 -13.96
CA SER A 309 9.92 -10.80 -12.79
C SER A 309 8.42 -10.70 -13.10
N PHE A 310 8.02 -9.82 -14.03
CA PHE A 310 6.64 -9.59 -14.42
C PHE A 310 6.12 -10.63 -15.42
N LEU A 311 6.97 -11.24 -16.25
CA LEU A 311 6.57 -12.37 -17.13
C LEU A 311 5.97 -13.55 -16.35
N LYS A 312 6.37 -13.73 -15.08
CA LYS A 312 5.81 -14.77 -14.22
C LYS A 312 4.39 -14.45 -13.73
N LEU A 313 3.91 -13.23 -13.95
CA LEU A 313 2.64 -12.75 -13.43
C LEU A 313 1.52 -12.77 -14.47
N GLU A 314 1.83 -12.77 -15.76
CA GLU A 314 0.87 -12.62 -16.86
C GLU A 314 1.24 -13.55 -18.03
N GLU A 315 0.23 -14.19 -18.63
CA GLU A 315 0.35 -15.00 -19.85
C GLU A 315 -0.23 -14.22 -21.04
N GLU A 316 0.40 -14.31 -22.22
CA GLU A 316 -0.07 -13.67 -23.45
C GLU A 316 -0.93 -14.61 -24.30
N ALA A 317 -1.88 -14.02 -25.05
CA ALA A 317 -2.68 -14.74 -26.05
C ALA A 317 -1.94 -14.82 -27.39
N ASP A 318 -2.21 -15.87 -28.19
CA ASP A 318 -1.76 -15.94 -29.58
C ASP A 318 -2.65 -15.03 -30.44
N PRO A 319 -2.13 -13.95 -31.06
CA PRO A 319 -2.93 -13.03 -31.86
C PRO A 319 -3.63 -13.70 -33.04
N THR A 320 -3.12 -14.84 -33.54
CA THR A 320 -3.69 -15.56 -34.69
C THR A 320 -4.94 -16.36 -34.35
N GLU A 321 -5.20 -16.64 -33.07
CA GLU A 321 -6.40 -17.36 -32.63
C GLU A 321 -7.65 -16.47 -32.59
N TYR A 322 -7.49 -15.15 -32.67
CA TYR A 322 -8.60 -14.21 -32.58
C TYR A 322 -9.26 -13.94 -33.94
N GLN A 323 -10.53 -14.30 -34.06
CA GLN A 323 -11.32 -14.16 -35.29
C GLN A 323 -12.14 -12.86 -35.36
N GLY A 324 -12.08 -12.00 -34.34
CA GLY A 324 -12.90 -10.80 -34.23
C GLY A 324 -14.19 -11.01 -33.42
N LEU A 325 -14.83 -9.90 -33.07
CA LEU A 325 -16.15 -9.89 -32.43
C LEU A 325 -17.25 -10.25 -33.45
N PRO A 326 -18.35 -10.93 -33.03
CA PRO A 326 -19.50 -11.20 -33.88
C PRO A 326 -20.09 -9.93 -34.51
N LYS A 327 -20.55 -10.03 -35.77
CA LYS A 327 -21.16 -8.90 -36.51
C LYS A 327 -22.63 -9.15 -36.88
N ASP A 328 -23.10 -10.37 -36.70
CA ASP A 328 -24.41 -10.88 -37.08
C ASP A 328 -25.44 -10.83 -35.94
N ARG A 329 -25.00 -10.50 -34.72
CA ARG A 329 -25.83 -10.41 -33.51
C ARG A 329 -25.32 -9.35 -32.55
N ASN A 330 -26.13 -9.04 -31.54
CA ASN A 330 -25.71 -8.20 -30.42
C ASN A 330 -24.54 -8.82 -29.67
N LEU A 331 -23.62 -7.95 -29.24
CA LEU A 331 -22.43 -8.33 -28.49
C LEU A 331 -22.77 -8.59 -27.03
N LYS A 332 -22.44 -9.76 -26.53
CA LYS A 332 -22.69 -10.15 -25.15
C LYS A 332 -21.62 -9.58 -24.24
N VAL A 333 -22.03 -8.84 -23.22
CA VAL A 333 -21.14 -8.15 -22.29
C VAL A 333 -21.30 -8.73 -20.90
N TYR A 334 -20.23 -9.31 -20.35
CA TYR A 334 -20.13 -9.58 -18.93
C TYR A 334 -19.44 -8.42 -18.23
N MET A 335 -20.01 -7.98 -17.12
CA MET A 335 -19.48 -6.82 -16.40
C MET A 335 -19.56 -7.00 -14.89
N SER A 336 -18.41 -6.85 -14.23
CA SER A 336 -18.31 -6.96 -12.77
C SER A 336 -18.48 -5.63 -12.02
N TYR A 337 -18.66 -4.51 -12.74
CA TYR A 337 -18.82 -3.17 -12.17
C TYR A 337 -20.29 -2.72 -12.26
N PRO A 338 -21.06 -2.75 -11.15
CA PRO A 338 -22.50 -2.51 -11.18
C PRO A 338 -22.92 -1.13 -11.71
N PRO A 339 -22.19 -0.02 -11.46
CA PRO A 339 -22.57 1.28 -12.00
C PRO A 339 -22.64 1.27 -13.54
N PHE A 340 -21.62 0.78 -14.24
CA PHE A 340 -21.61 0.73 -15.70
C PHE A 340 -22.77 -0.10 -16.28
N SER A 341 -23.13 -1.22 -15.63
CA SER A 341 -24.24 -2.08 -16.11
C SER A 341 -25.59 -1.39 -16.22
N LYS A 342 -25.80 -0.31 -15.45
CA LYS A 342 -27.06 0.46 -15.50
C LYS A 342 -27.12 1.43 -16.66
N PHE A 343 -25.98 1.81 -17.22
CA PHE A 343 -25.85 2.87 -18.23
C PHE A 343 -25.41 2.34 -19.60
N LEU A 344 -25.19 1.02 -19.74
CA LEU A 344 -25.04 0.37 -21.04
C LEU A 344 -26.41 -0.04 -21.56
N ASP A 345 -27.10 0.87 -22.24
CA ASP A 345 -28.45 0.67 -22.79
C ASP A 345 -28.49 0.67 -24.34
N ASP A 346 -27.33 0.80 -24.99
CA ASP A 346 -27.23 0.70 -26.44
C ASP A 346 -27.65 -0.70 -26.94
N PRO A 347 -28.63 -0.79 -27.86
CA PRO A 347 -29.24 -2.05 -28.27
C PRO A 347 -28.30 -3.00 -29.01
N ARG A 348 -27.08 -2.56 -29.37
CA ARG A 348 -26.04 -3.41 -29.98
C ARG A 348 -25.35 -4.31 -28.95
N PHE A 349 -25.57 -4.07 -27.66
CA PHE A 349 -25.00 -4.86 -26.56
C PHE A 349 -26.08 -5.60 -25.76
N GLU A 350 -25.75 -6.79 -25.28
CA GLU A 350 -26.61 -7.64 -24.45
C GLU A 350 -25.86 -7.98 -23.15
N LEU A 351 -26.34 -7.53 -22.00
CA LEU A 351 -25.72 -7.87 -20.71
C LEU A 351 -25.97 -9.33 -20.35
N VAL A 352 -24.90 -10.06 -20.00
CA VAL A 352 -24.95 -11.46 -19.59
C VAL A 352 -24.44 -11.67 -18.17
N SER A 353 -24.88 -12.75 -17.53
CA SER A 353 -24.57 -13.04 -16.12
C SER A 353 -23.28 -13.85 -15.89
N SER A 354 -22.69 -14.39 -16.96
CA SER A 354 -21.49 -15.24 -16.89
C SER A 354 -20.42 -14.80 -17.89
N GLU A 355 -19.17 -14.77 -17.44
CA GLU A 355 -17.98 -14.57 -18.29
C GLU A 355 -17.91 -15.57 -19.45
N SER A 356 -18.43 -16.79 -19.25
CA SER A 356 -18.39 -17.85 -20.25
C SER A 356 -19.21 -17.53 -21.50
N GLU A 357 -20.33 -16.82 -21.33
CA GLU A 357 -21.29 -16.46 -22.39
C GLU A 357 -20.94 -15.15 -23.11
N ALA A 358 -20.00 -14.38 -22.58
CA ALA A 358 -19.67 -13.04 -23.05
C ALA A 358 -18.72 -13.05 -24.24
N ASP A 359 -18.93 -12.09 -25.15
CA ASP A 359 -18.00 -11.67 -26.19
C ASP A 359 -17.04 -10.59 -25.67
N ILE A 360 -17.50 -9.75 -24.73
CA ILE A 360 -16.73 -8.69 -24.07
C ILE A 360 -16.75 -8.91 -22.56
N ILE A 361 -15.56 -8.93 -21.95
CA ILE A 361 -15.36 -9.02 -20.51
C ILE A 361 -14.90 -7.65 -19.99
N TRP A 362 -15.72 -7.04 -19.13
CA TRP A 362 -15.41 -5.78 -18.47
C TRP A 362 -15.26 -5.98 -16.96
N VAL A 363 -14.01 -5.94 -16.47
CA VAL A 363 -13.70 -6.24 -15.07
C VAL A 363 -12.78 -5.18 -14.44
N SER A 364 -12.88 -5.00 -13.13
CA SER A 364 -12.07 -4.03 -12.36
C SER A 364 -10.85 -4.66 -11.68
N HIS A 365 -10.73 -5.99 -11.71
CA HIS A 365 -9.55 -6.69 -11.19
C HIS A 365 -8.54 -6.92 -12.30
N HIS A 366 -7.26 -7.03 -11.93
CA HIS A 366 -6.19 -7.31 -12.89
C HIS A 366 -6.35 -8.69 -13.53
N TRP A 367 -6.44 -8.71 -14.86
CA TRP A 367 -6.46 -9.94 -15.64
C TRP A 367 -5.04 -10.45 -15.90
N LYS A 368 -4.83 -11.76 -15.78
CA LYS A 368 -3.51 -12.39 -15.92
C LYS A 368 -3.45 -13.47 -16.99
N ASP A 369 -4.55 -14.17 -17.21
CA ASP A 369 -4.65 -15.29 -18.13
C ASP A 369 -5.23 -14.81 -19.47
N PHE A 370 -4.49 -13.99 -20.22
CA PHE A 370 -4.96 -13.51 -21.52
C PHE A 370 -5.09 -14.66 -22.52
N LYS A 371 -4.28 -15.71 -22.37
CA LYS A 371 -4.32 -16.93 -23.19
C LYS A 371 -5.69 -17.64 -23.17
N SER A 372 -6.43 -17.55 -22.06
CA SER A 372 -7.78 -18.13 -21.96
C SER A 372 -8.84 -17.39 -22.79
N LEU A 373 -8.58 -16.16 -23.23
CA LEU A 373 -9.52 -15.37 -24.01
C LEU A 373 -9.56 -15.93 -25.43
N LYS A 374 -10.50 -16.83 -25.75
CA LYS A 374 -10.70 -17.30 -27.13
C LYS A 374 -11.87 -16.56 -27.79
N ASN A 375 -11.61 -15.77 -28.83
CA ASN A 375 -12.62 -14.95 -29.52
C ASN A 375 -13.40 -14.01 -28.59
N LYS A 376 -12.75 -13.55 -27.51
CA LYS A 376 -13.32 -12.59 -26.55
C LYS A 376 -12.46 -11.34 -26.48
N CYS A 377 -13.08 -10.21 -26.22
CA CYS A 377 -12.39 -8.98 -25.86
C CYS A 377 -12.39 -8.74 -24.36
N ILE A 378 -11.37 -8.04 -23.87
CA ILE A 378 -11.24 -7.63 -22.47
C ILE A 378 -10.83 -6.16 -22.36
N ASN A 379 -11.22 -5.52 -21.25
CA ASN A 379 -10.95 -4.11 -20.94
C ASN A 379 -9.53 -3.83 -20.38
N GLN A 380 -8.53 -4.66 -20.72
CA GLN A 380 -7.12 -4.54 -20.28
C GLN A 380 -6.15 -4.99 -21.38
N PHE A 381 -4.91 -4.47 -21.37
CA PHE A 381 -3.80 -4.99 -22.19
C PHE A 381 -2.81 -5.82 -21.37
N PRO A 382 -2.16 -6.86 -21.95
CA PRO A 382 -1.04 -7.52 -21.30
C PRO A 382 0.11 -6.55 -21.04
N PHE A 383 0.67 -6.62 -19.84
CA PHE A 383 1.73 -5.75 -19.34
C PHE A 383 1.38 -4.25 -19.30
N GLU A 384 0.10 -3.86 -19.30
CA GLU A 384 -0.32 -2.45 -19.17
C GLU A 384 0.13 -1.78 -17.87
N ARG A 385 0.57 -2.59 -16.89
CA ARG A 385 1.14 -2.11 -15.64
C ARG A 385 2.32 -1.14 -15.81
N VAL A 386 2.99 -1.17 -16.96
CA VAL A 386 4.05 -0.20 -17.27
C VAL A 386 3.56 1.24 -17.26
N VAL A 387 2.26 1.49 -17.52
CA VAL A 387 1.67 2.83 -17.38
C VAL A 387 0.99 3.04 -16.02
N THR A 388 0.46 1.98 -15.39
CA THR A 388 -0.36 2.13 -14.16
C THR A 388 0.42 2.04 -12.84
N VAL A 389 1.67 1.58 -12.86
CA VAL A 389 2.55 1.56 -11.68
C VAL A 389 3.55 2.71 -11.78
N LYS A 390 3.68 3.51 -10.71
CA LYS A 390 4.33 4.84 -10.76
C LYS A 390 5.82 4.78 -11.11
N ASP A 391 6.55 3.78 -10.62
CA ASP A 391 7.97 3.61 -10.95
C ASP A 391 8.17 3.17 -12.41
N LEU A 392 7.35 2.23 -12.89
CA LEU A 392 7.38 1.79 -14.28
C LEU A 392 6.94 2.89 -15.25
N LEU A 393 5.92 3.68 -14.87
CA LEU A 393 5.46 4.84 -15.64
C LEU A 393 6.60 5.82 -15.87
N ALA A 394 7.35 6.13 -14.81
CA ALA A 394 8.52 7.00 -14.93
C ALA A 394 9.58 6.41 -15.85
N ILE A 395 9.86 5.10 -15.76
CA ILE A 395 10.85 4.42 -16.61
C ILE A 395 10.44 4.51 -18.09
N ILE A 396 9.22 4.10 -18.44
CA ILE A 396 8.79 4.09 -19.85
C ILE A 396 8.61 5.49 -20.40
N SER A 397 8.21 6.46 -19.57
CA SER A 397 7.99 7.85 -20.02
C SER A 397 9.29 8.52 -20.46
N ARG A 398 10.43 8.15 -19.85
CA ARG A 398 11.75 8.66 -20.24
C ARG A 398 12.09 8.37 -21.71
N ARG A 399 11.49 7.35 -22.33
CA ARG A 399 11.71 7.01 -23.76
C ARG A 399 11.22 8.08 -24.72
N ALA A 400 10.27 8.93 -24.30
CA ALA A 400 9.82 10.07 -25.08
C ALA A 400 10.80 11.26 -25.03
N GLY A 401 11.84 11.19 -24.18
CA GLY A 401 12.88 12.20 -24.05
C GLY A 401 14.10 11.93 -24.94
N GLU A 402 14.89 12.97 -25.17
CA GLU A 402 16.18 12.87 -25.88
C GLU A 402 17.36 12.55 -24.95
N GLY A 403 17.10 12.39 -23.65
CA GLY A 403 18.15 12.15 -22.63
C GLY A 403 19.05 13.35 -22.33
N LYS A 404 18.73 14.54 -22.86
CA LYS A 404 19.44 15.79 -22.55
C LYS A 404 18.79 16.48 -21.36
N LYS A 405 19.63 16.95 -20.43
CA LYS A 405 19.23 17.83 -19.33
C LYS A 405 19.68 19.26 -19.59
N ASP A 406 18.85 20.21 -19.17
CA ASP A 406 19.23 21.61 -19.14
C ASP A 406 20.32 21.82 -18.08
N SER A 407 21.44 22.46 -18.47
CA SER A 407 22.57 22.63 -17.56
C SER A 407 22.30 23.63 -16.41
N ALA A 408 21.36 24.55 -16.59
CA ALA A 408 20.99 25.57 -15.62
C ALA A 408 19.92 25.03 -14.65
N THR A 409 18.84 24.43 -15.16
CA THR A 409 17.72 23.97 -14.33
C THR A 409 17.85 22.50 -13.89
N LEU A 410 18.74 21.74 -14.52
CA LEU A 410 18.90 20.28 -14.37
C LEU A 410 17.68 19.46 -14.82
N ASP A 411 16.68 20.09 -15.42
CA ASP A 411 15.48 19.41 -15.88
C ASP A 411 15.75 18.62 -17.15
N GLY A 412 15.09 17.47 -17.29
CA GLY A 412 15.23 16.57 -18.43
C GLY A 412 14.11 16.70 -19.45
N THR A 413 14.16 15.82 -20.45
CA THR A 413 13.07 15.54 -21.38
C THR A 413 12.51 14.12 -21.12
N PRO A 414 11.22 13.88 -21.38
CA PRO A 414 10.22 14.84 -21.87
C PRO A 414 9.79 15.82 -20.77
N LYS A 415 9.46 17.06 -21.14
CA LYS A 415 9.15 18.14 -20.17
C LYS A 415 7.89 17.89 -19.34
N TRP A 416 7.00 17.03 -19.82
CA TRP A 416 5.78 16.65 -19.13
C TRP A 416 5.97 15.58 -18.04
N LEU A 417 7.15 14.98 -17.95
CA LEU A 417 7.50 14.02 -16.90
C LEU A 417 8.33 14.71 -15.82
N PRO A 418 7.85 14.82 -14.56
CA PRO A 418 8.69 15.27 -13.46
C PRO A 418 9.88 14.35 -13.27
N VAL A 419 11.05 14.93 -12.96
CA VAL A 419 12.24 14.15 -12.59
C VAL A 419 11.88 13.22 -11.44
N THR A 420 11.98 11.91 -11.67
CA THR A 420 11.51 10.88 -10.74
C THR A 420 12.56 9.80 -10.54
N TYR A 421 12.93 9.47 -9.31
CA TYR A 421 13.86 8.40 -8.98
C TYR A 421 13.17 7.31 -8.16
N ASN A 422 13.50 6.05 -8.41
CA ASN A 422 13.12 4.95 -7.53
C ASN A 422 14.05 4.91 -6.31
N LEU A 423 13.53 5.08 -5.09
CA LEU A 423 14.36 5.17 -3.88
C LEU A 423 14.91 3.82 -3.39
N GLU A 424 14.52 2.70 -4.00
CA GLU A 424 15.15 1.40 -3.74
C GLU A 424 16.31 1.10 -4.68
N THR A 425 16.18 1.49 -5.96
CA THR A 425 17.15 1.10 -7.00
C THR A 425 18.01 2.25 -7.54
N GLU A 426 17.64 3.51 -7.27
CA GLU A 426 18.31 4.72 -7.79
C GLU A 426 18.63 5.73 -6.65
N LEU A 427 18.75 5.27 -5.39
CA LEU A 427 18.91 6.14 -4.23
C LEU A 427 20.18 7.01 -4.30
N GLU A 428 21.31 6.43 -4.69
CA GLU A 428 22.59 7.14 -4.84
C GLU A 428 22.52 8.22 -5.92
N LYS A 429 21.80 7.94 -7.02
CA LYS A 429 21.56 8.89 -8.10
C LYS A 429 20.68 10.05 -7.62
N PHE A 430 19.62 9.73 -6.89
CA PHE A 430 18.75 10.71 -6.27
C PHE A 430 19.51 11.64 -5.32
N ILE A 431 20.31 11.10 -4.41
CA ILE A 431 21.10 11.91 -3.46
C ILE A 431 22.08 12.81 -4.21
N SER A 432 22.78 12.28 -5.21
CA SER A 432 23.67 13.07 -6.06
C SER A 432 22.93 14.22 -6.75
N TYR A 433 21.79 13.92 -7.40
CA TYR A 433 20.96 14.93 -8.05
C TYR A 433 20.49 16.01 -7.07
N PHE A 434 20.00 15.60 -5.90
CA PHE A 434 19.54 16.48 -4.83
C PHE A 434 20.65 17.44 -4.39
N GLN A 435 21.89 16.95 -4.21
CA GLN A 435 23.02 17.76 -3.80
C GLN A 435 23.46 18.76 -4.89
N HIS A 436 23.41 18.37 -6.16
CA HIS A 436 23.68 19.30 -7.27
C HIS A 436 22.62 20.39 -7.39
N ARG A 437 21.33 20.07 -7.18
CA ARG A 437 20.28 21.09 -7.12
C ARG A 437 20.51 22.08 -5.98
N GLN A 438 20.86 21.56 -4.80
CA GLN A 438 21.17 22.40 -3.64
C GLN A 438 22.38 23.31 -3.89
N GLU A 439 23.46 22.81 -4.50
CA GLU A 439 24.65 23.61 -4.85
C GLU A 439 24.34 24.72 -5.86
N LYS A 440 23.40 24.48 -6.78
CA LYS A 440 22.92 25.48 -7.74
C LYS A 440 21.86 26.44 -7.16
N GLY A 441 21.43 26.26 -5.91
CA GLY A 441 20.37 27.06 -5.30
C GLY A 441 18.99 26.85 -5.95
N LEU A 442 18.77 25.69 -6.56
CA LEU A 442 17.48 25.33 -7.17
C LEU A 442 16.49 24.83 -6.12
N ASP A 443 15.19 24.94 -6.42
CA ASP A 443 14.15 24.32 -5.60
C ASP A 443 14.37 22.81 -5.47
N ASN A 444 14.16 22.29 -4.27
CA ASN A 444 14.43 20.90 -3.92
C ASN A 444 13.27 20.27 -3.13
N HIS A 445 12.04 20.69 -3.39
CA HIS A 445 10.86 20.01 -2.85
C HIS A 445 10.53 18.76 -3.68
N TRP A 446 10.28 17.66 -2.98
CA TRP A 446 9.98 16.36 -3.58
C TRP A 446 8.69 15.81 -2.99
N ILE A 447 7.89 15.17 -3.84
CA ILE A 447 6.78 14.32 -3.42
C ILE A 447 7.20 12.86 -3.54
N CYS A 448 7.29 12.18 -2.41
CA CYS A 448 7.61 10.77 -2.33
C CYS A 448 6.32 9.95 -2.31
N LYS A 449 6.19 8.98 -3.21
CA LYS A 449 4.96 8.20 -3.41
C LYS A 449 5.26 6.70 -3.39
N PRO A 450 4.40 5.84 -2.81
CA PRO A 450 4.52 4.39 -2.95
C PRO A 450 4.29 3.97 -4.41
N TRP A 451 4.86 2.84 -4.85
CA TRP A 451 4.77 2.41 -6.26
C TRP A 451 3.34 2.08 -6.71
N ASN A 452 2.57 1.41 -5.84
CA ASN A 452 1.28 0.80 -6.16
C ASN A 452 0.15 1.12 -5.17
N LEU A 453 0.36 2.08 -4.26
CA LEU A 453 -0.74 2.62 -3.44
C LEU A 453 -1.43 3.78 -4.16
N ALA A 454 -2.70 3.97 -3.84
CA ALA A 454 -3.56 5.01 -4.38
C ALA A 454 -4.10 5.89 -3.23
N ARG A 455 -4.96 6.86 -3.57
CA ARG A 455 -5.73 7.68 -2.60
C ARG A 455 -4.88 8.60 -1.72
N GLY A 456 -3.70 9.01 -2.18
CA GLY A 456 -2.82 9.89 -1.41
C GLY A 456 -2.14 9.21 -0.20
N LEU A 457 -2.35 7.91 -0.01
CA LEU A 457 -1.83 7.18 1.15
C LEU A 457 -0.30 7.10 1.10
N ASP A 458 0.32 7.41 2.25
CA ASP A 458 1.76 7.30 2.48
C ASP A 458 2.59 8.13 1.47
N MET A 459 2.01 9.27 1.07
CA MET A 459 2.68 10.29 0.26
C MET A 459 3.26 11.39 1.15
N HIS A 460 4.47 11.82 0.85
CA HIS A 460 5.23 12.76 1.67
C HIS A 460 5.76 13.89 0.80
N ILE A 461 5.51 15.14 1.17
CA ILE A 461 6.09 16.30 0.48
C ILE A 461 7.13 16.92 1.41
N THR A 462 8.37 17.01 0.95
CA THR A 462 9.47 17.55 1.77
C THR A 462 10.66 17.95 0.92
N SER A 463 11.47 18.87 1.43
CA SER A 463 12.81 19.20 0.95
C SER A 463 13.90 18.69 1.91
N ASN A 464 13.56 17.85 2.90
CA ASN A 464 14.52 17.29 3.84
C ASN A 464 15.10 15.97 3.31
N LEU A 465 16.38 15.98 2.92
CA LEU A 465 17.07 14.78 2.42
C LEU A 465 17.14 13.65 3.45
N ASN A 466 17.32 13.98 4.74
CA ASN A 466 17.34 12.98 5.81
C ASN A 466 15.99 12.28 5.91
N TYR A 467 14.90 13.04 5.79
CA TYR A 467 13.55 12.46 5.73
C TYR A 467 13.41 11.51 4.53
N ILE A 468 13.71 11.98 3.32
CA ILE A 468 13.51 11.18 2.09
C ILE A 468 14.32 9.87 2.14
N THR A 469 15.55 9.90 2.66
CA THR A 469 16.42 8.70 2.76
C THR A 469 15.92 7.67 3.78
N ARG A 470 15.07 8.07 4.74
CA ARG A 470 14.43 7.15 5.71
C ARG A 470 13.14 6.55 5.18
N LEU A 471 12.45 7.18 4.23
CA LEU A 471 11.16 6.71 3.70
C LEU A 471 11.15 5.27 3.16
N PRO A 472 12.23 4.72 2.55
CA PRO A 472 12.22 3.33 2.13
C PRO A 472 12.19 2.31 3.28
N ASP A 473 12.35 2.74 4.55
CA ASP A 473 12.13 1.86 5.71
C ASP A 473 10.65 1.44 5.86
N THR A 474 9.72 2.21 5.30
CA THR A 474 8.27 1.93 5.35
C THR A 474 7.74 1.29 4.07
N GLY A 475 8.65 0.85 3.19
CA GLY A 475 8.32 0.18 1.95
C GLY A 475 8.72 0.97 0.70
N PRO A 476 8.53 0.37 -0.48
CA PRO A 476 9.06 0.91 -1.73
C PRO A 476 8.41 2.24 -2.12
N LYS A 477 9.24 3.24 -2.50
CA LYS A 477 8.79 4.57 -2.93
C LYS A 477 9.56 5.09 -4.13
N ILE A 478 8.95 6.03 -4.84
CA ILE A 478 9.63 6.94 -5.76
C ILE A 478 9.75 8.33 -5.12
N ALA A 479 10.80 9.08 -5.44
CA ALA A 479 10.88 10.51 -5.21
C ALA A 479 10.66 11.22 -6.55
N CYS A 480 9.59 12.00 -6.63
CA CYS A 480 9.18 12.74 -7.82
C CYS A 480 9.30 14.24 -7.52
N LYS A 481 9.93 15.02 -8.41
CA LYS A 481 10.08 16.47 -8.21
C LYS A 481 8.69 17.08 -8.00
N TYR A 482 8.51 17.77 -6.88
CA TYR A 482 7.23 18.39 -6.57
C TYR A 482 7.04 19.61 -7.49
N VAL A 483 5.83 19.78 -8.04
CA VAL A 483 5.46 20.94 -8.87
C VAL A 483 5.31 22.16 -7.96
N GLU A 484 6.35 22.99 -7.92
CA GLU A 484 6.46 24.12 -7.01
C GLU A 484 5.72 25.38 -7.47
N ASP A 485 5.62 25.61 -8.80
CA ASP A 485 4.93 26.74 -9.44
C ASP A 485 3.76 26.23 -10.31
N PRO A 486 2.72 25.61 -9.72
CA PRO A 486 1.55 25.13 -10.46
C PRO A 486 0.73 26.30 -11.02
N VAL A 487 0.00 26.05 -12.10
CA VAL A 487 -1.12 26.94 -12.48
C VAL A 487 -2.20 26.79 -11.41
N LEU A 488 -2.71 27.91 -10.91
CA LEU A 488 -3.69 27.95 -9.83
C LEU A 488 -5.05 28.39 -10.35
N PHE A 489 -6.11 28.00 -9.67
CA PHE A 489 -7.46 28.47 -9.97
C PHE A 489 -7.93 29.39 -8.86
N PHE A 490 -8.40 30.58 -9.21
CA PHE A 490 -8.91 31.53 -8.22
C PHE A 490 -10.34 31.14 -7.81
N ARG A 491 -10.56 31.00 -6.51
CA ARG A 491 -11.88 30.83 -5.91
C ARG A 491 -12.14 31.99 -4.96
N GLU A 492 -13.24 32.71 -5.14
CA GLU A 492 -13.53 33.97 -4.43
C GLU A 492 -13.39 33.86 -2.90
N GLU A 493 -13.85 32.75 -2.30
CA GLU A 493 -13.84 32.56 -0.83
C GLU A 493 -12.54 32.02 -0.26
N ILE A 494 -11.66 31.42 -1.08
CA ILE A 494 -10.47 30.69 -0.63
C ILE A 494 -9.18 31.38 -1.11
N GLY A 495 -9.20 31.96 -2.30
CA GLY A 495 -8.03 32.45 -3.02
C GLY A 495 -7.56 31.48 -4.11
N ASN A 496 -6.29 31.57 -4.47
CA ASN A 496 -5.68 30.74 -5.51
C ASN A 496 -5.40 29.34 -4.97
N VAL A 497 -6.09 28.33 -5.49
CA VAL A 497 -5.96 26.93 -5.07
C VAL A 497 -5.29 26.09 -6.15
N LYS A 498 -4.59 25.05 -5.70
CA LYS A 498 -4.06 24.01 -6.60
C LYS A 498 -5.21 23.17 -7.14
N PHE A 499 -5.11 22.72 -8.39
CA PHE A 499 -6.07 21.80 -8.98
C PHE A 499 -5.36 20.81 -9.89
N ASP A 500 -5.96 19.63 -10.04
CA ASP A 500 -5.58 18.65 -11.03
C ASP A 500 -6.70 18.42 -12.04
N ILE A 501 -6.32 17.90 -13.20
CA ILE A 501 -7.24 17.55 -14.28
C ILE A 501 -7.16 16.03 -14.49
N ARG A 502 -8.33 15.39 -14.54
CA ARG A 502 -8.50 13.99 -14.91
C ARG A 502 -9.13 13.86 -16.27
N TYR A 503 -8.39 13.29 -17.22
CA TYR A 503 -8.92 12.85 -18.50
C TYR A 503 -9.23 11.36 -18.49
N ILE A 504 -10.29 10.96 -19.17
CA ILE A 504 -10.51 9.56 -19.54
C ILE A 504 -9.89 9.32 -20.91
N VAL A 505 -9.02 8.33 -20.99
CA VAL A 505 -8.30 7.96 -22.22
C VAL A 505 -8.61 6.52 -22.58
N LEU A 506 -8.98 6.29 -23.84
CA LEU A 506 -9.38 5.00 -24.38
C LEU A 506 -8.30 4.49 -25.32
N LEU A 507 -7.69 3.36 -24.98
CA LEU A 507 -6.71 2.67 -25.81
C LEU A 507 -7.39 1.54 -26.57
N ALA A 508 -7.55 1.70 -27.87
CA ALA A 508 -8.18 0.67 -28.71
C ALA A 508 -7.16 -0.30 -29.34
N SER A 509 -5.94 0.17 -29.59
CA SER A 509 -4.85 -0.65 -30.15
C SER A 509 -3.50 0.03 -29.89
N VAL A 510 -2.44 -0.76 -29.73
CA VAL A 510 -1.05 -0.27 -29.65
C VAL A 510 -0.27 -0.48 -30.95
N GLN A 511 -0.79 -1.31 -31.88
CA GLN A 511 -0.13 -1.57 -33.17
C GLN A 511 -1.18 -1.79 -34.30
N PRO A 512 -1.50 -0.75 -35.10
CA PRO A 512 -1.09 0.65 -34.94
C PRO A 512 -1.67 1.26 -33.66
N LEU A 513 -1.01 2.29 -33.11
CA LEU A 513 -1.52 3.04 -31.96
C LEU A 513 -2.84 3.72 -32.34
N LYS A 514 -3.90 3.41 -31.60
CA LYS A 514 -5.23 3.99 -31.75
C LYS A 514 -5.73 4.39 -30.37
N LEU A 515 -5.68 5.69 -30.11
CA LEU A 515 -5.87 6.31 -28.80
C LEU A 515 -6.95 7.39 -28.92
N PHE A 516 -7.82 7.49 -27.91
CA PHE A 516 -8.84 8.52 -27.86
C PHE A 516 -8.82 9.21 -26.49
N ALA A 517 -9.07 10.51 -26.45
CA ALA A 517 -9.44 11.21 -25.23
C ALA A 517 -10.96 11.41 -25.20
N TYR A 518 -11.57 11.22 -24.04
CA TYR A 518 -12.93 11.67 -23.81
C TYR A 518 -12.94 13.20 -23.68
N LYS A 519 -13.89 13.87 -24.35
CA LYS A 519 -13.96 15.34 -24.39
C LYS A 519 -14.32 15.96 -23.05
N VAL A 520 -15.02 15.21 -22.20
CA VAL A 520 -15.29 15.61 -20.82
C VAL A 520 -14.10 15.24 -19.95
N PHE A 521 -13.57 16.22 -19.21
CA PHE A 521 -12.57 16.03 -18.17
C PHE A 521 -13.09 16.48 -16.81
N TRP A 522 -12.48 15.99 -15.74
CA TRP A 522 -12.89 16.28 -14.37
C TRP A 522 -11.81 17.04 -13.64
N LEU A 523 -12.22 18.11 -12.97
CA LEU A 523 -11.35 18.93 -12.15
C LEU A 523 -11.47 18.50 -10.69
N ARG A 524 -10.35 18.60 -9.98
CA ARG A 524 -10.27 18.35 -8.54
C ARG A 524 -9.42 19.45 -7.90
N PHE A 525 -9.98 20.13 -6.93
CA PHE A 525 -9.39 21.32 -6.31
C PHE A 525 -8.89 21.01 -4.90
N ALA A 526 -7.79 21.66 -4.51
CA ALA A 526 -7.40 21.78 -3.12
C ALA A 526 -8.41 22.64 -2.34
N ASN A 527 -8.51 22.41 -1.03
CA ASN A 527 -9.46 23.08 -0.15
C ASN A 527 -8.83 24.32 0.52
N ARG A 528 -7.52 24.50 0.40
CA ARG A 528 -6.77 25.65 0.93
C ARG A 528 -6.02 26.37 -0.19
N ALA A 529 -5.81 27.67 0.02
CA ALA A 529 -4.96 28.47 -0.84
C ALA A 529 -3.55 27.87 -0.89
N TYR A 530 -2.99 27.84 -2.08
CA TYR A 530 -1.68 27.25 -2.32
C TYR A 530 -0.55 28.19 -1.88
N SER A 531 0.41 27.63 -1.16
CA SER A 531 1.70 28.23 -0.85
C SER A 531 2.76 27.12 -0.71
N LEU A 532 4.04 27.47 -0.77
CA LEU A 532 5.17 26.55 -0.57
C LEU A 532 5.56 26.48 0.91
N ASP A 533 4.59 26.21 1.78
CA ASP A 533 4.75 26.07 3.22
C ASP A 533 3.80 24.99 3.76
N HIS A 534 3.99 24.56 5.01
CA HIS A 534 3.12 23.61 5.70
C HIS A 534 2.80 22.36 4.87
N PHE A 535 3.83 21.67 4.37
CA PHE A 535 3.69 20.48 3.51
C PHE A 535 2.97 19.30 4.17
N ASP A 536 2.79 19.35 5.49
CA ASP A 536 1.95 18.44 6.27
C ASP A 536 0.44 18.76 6.20
N GLU A 537 0.03 19.92 5.69
CA GLU A 537 -1.37 20.26 5.42
C GLU A 537 -1.86 19.61 4.12
N TYR A 538 -2.49 18.44 4.26
CA TYR A 538 -3.02 17.68 3.12
C TYR A 538 -3.94 18.53 2.21
N GLU A 539 -4.85 19.30 2.80
CA GLU A 539 -5.86 20.10 2.10
C GLU A 539 -5.28 21.20 1.20
N LYS A 540 -4.01 21.57 1.39
CA LYS A 540 -3.28 22.59 0.64
C LYS A 540 -2.56 22.01 -0.58
N HIS A 541 -1.96 20.84 -0.44
CA HIS A 541 -1.05 20.29 -1.45
C HIS A 541 -1.64 19.15 -2.30
N PHE A 542 -2.68 18.50 -1.79
CA PHE A 542 -3.41 17.44 -2.48
C PHE A 542 -4.78 17.94 -2.93
N THR A 543 -5.31 17.32 -3.98
CA THR A 543 -6.54 17.73 -4.68
C THR A 543 -7.65 16.68 -4.55
N VAL A 544 -7.32 15.49 -4.02
CA VAL A 544 -8.28 14.41 -3.79
C VAL A 544 -8.72 14.43 -2.34
N MET A 545 -9.92 14.96 -2.07
CA MET A 545 -10.42 15.14 -0.70
C MET A 545 -11.28 14.00 -0.16
N ASN A 546 -11.51 12.96 -0.97
CA ASN A 546 -12.40 11.84 -0.62
C ASN A 546 -11.91 10.96 0.55
N TYR A 547 -10.72 11.21 1.12
CA TYR A 547 -10.03 10.27 2.01
C TYR A 547 -9.49 10.88 3.32
N VAL A 548 -9.78 12.15 3.60
CA VAL A 548 -9.40 12.80 4.87
C VAL A 548 -10.61 12.80 5.80
N GLU A 549 -10.59 11.97 6.84
CA GLU A 549 -10.77 12.44 8.23
C GLU A 549 -10.73 11.30 9.24
N GLU A 550 -9.95 11.52 10.30
CA GLU A 550 -10.10 10.89 11.61
C GLU A 550 -11.35 11.44 12.33
N GLY A 551 -12.10 10.56 12.97
CA GLY A 551 -12.98 10.92 14.09
C GLY A 551 -14.35 11.53 13.80
N LYS A 552 -14.64 12.02 12.59
CA LYS A 552 -16.03 12.32 12.19
C LYS A 552 -16.63 11.09 11.53
N LYS A 553 -17.78 10.64 12.06
CA LYS A 553 -18.62 9.63 11.40
C LYS A 553 -18.72 9.99 9.92
N LEU A 554 -18.22 9.08 9.08
CA LEU A 554 -18.45 9.00 7.65
C LEU A 554 -19.83 9.54 7.34
N LYS A 555 -19.82 10.75 6.85
CA LYS A 555 -20.89 11.22 6.03
C LYS A 555 -20.28 11.07 4.64
N GLN A 556 -20.34 9.84 4.10
CA GLN A 556 -20.68 9.74 2.68
C GLN A 556 -22.02 10.45 2.59
N VAL A 557 -21.95 11.77 2.49
CA VAL A 557 -23.12 12.49 2.14
C VAL A 557 -23.21 12.21 0.67
N HIS A 558 -24.01 11.19 0.36
CA HIS A 558 -24.47 10.97 -1.00
C HIS A 558 -24.91 12.34 -1.51
N TYR A 559 -24.65 12.66 -2.77
CA TYR A 559 -25.05 13.95 -3.37
C TYR A 559 -26.48 14.37 -2.96
N ASP A 560 -27.37 13.38 -2.86
CA ASP A 560 -28.78 13.53 -2.50
C ASP A 560 -29.01 14.01 -1.05
N ASP A 561 -28.05 13.77 -0.16
CA ASP A 561 -28.03 14.25 1.22
C ASP A 561 -27.14 15.51 1.40
N PHE A 562 -26.19 15.74 0.49
CA PHE A 562 -25.15 16.79 0.64
C PHE A 562 -25.67 18.12 0.17
N ILE A 563 -26.35 18.12 -0.97
CA ILE A 563 -26.91 19.34 -1.55
C ILE A 563 -27.93 19.96 -0.61
N PRO A 564 -28.91 19.22 -0.06
CA PRO A 564 -29.84 19.82 0.88
C PRO A 564 -29.14 20.36 2.13
N MET A 565 -28.06 19.72 2.59
CA MET A 565 -27.29 20.18 3.74
C MET A 565 -26.45 21.44 3.43
N PHE A 566 -25.77 21.46 2.29
CA PHE A 566 -24.96 22.56 1.80
C PHE A 566 -25.83 23.79 1.51
N GLU A 567 -26.90 23.61 0.74
CA GLU A 567 -27.87 24.68 0.42
C GLU A 567 -28.64 25.14 1.66
N SER A 568 -28.88 24.26 2.64
CA SER A 568 -29.48 24.66 3.93
C SER A 568 -28.50 25.44 4.82
N GLN A 569 -27.21 25.11 4.79
CA GLN A 569 -26.17 25.74 5.60
C GLN A 569 -25.66 27.05 4.98
N TYR A 570 -25.76 27.16 3.65
CA TYR A 570 -25.37 28.30 2.84
C TYR A 570 -26.49 28.70 1.88
N PRO A 571 -27.61 29.30 2.36
CA PRO A 571 -28.82 29.53 1.56
C PRO A 571 -28.67 30.49 0.37
N ALA A 572 -27.54 31.21 0.32
CA ALA A 572 -27.19 32.11 -0.78
C ALA A 572 -26.48 31.40 -1.94
N PHE A 573 -26.08 30.14 -1.79
CA PHE A 573 -25.27 29.39 -2.74
C PHE A 573 -25.97 28.08 -3.09
N LYS A 574 -26.29 27.85 -4.36
CA LYS A 574 -26.76 26.53 -4.80
C LYS A 574 -25.56 25.66 -5.10
N TRP A 575 -25.67 24.35 -4.86
CA TRP A 575 -24.55 23.44 -5.14
C TRP A 575 -24.17 23.42 -6.62
N THR A 576 -25.14 23.66 -7.51
CA THR A 576 -24.93 23.88 -8.94
C THR A 576 -23.95 25.02 -9.26
N ASP A 577 -23.73 25.91 -8.30
CA ASP A 577 -22.86 27.09 -8.46
C ASP A 577 -21.42 26.82 -7.97
N VAL A 578 -21.14 25.61 -7.46
CA VAL A 578 -19.86 25.20 -6.82
C VAL A 578 -19.15 24.07 -7.58
N GLU A 579 -19.87 23.24 -8.34
CA GLU A 579 -19.29 22.26 -9.26
C GLU A 579 -18.94 22.95 -10.58
N VAL A 580 -17.66 23.31 -10.77
CA VAL A 580 -17.20 23.88 -12.05
C VAL A 580 -17.10 22.76 -13.08
N HIS A 581 -18.15 22.60 -13.88
CA HIS A 581 -18.14 21.71 -15.05
C HIS A 581 -17.10 22.21 -16.07
N TYR A 582 -16.61 21.35 -16.97
CA TYR A 582 -15.59 21.79 -17.93
C TYR A 582 -16.10 22.95 -18.82
N ASP A 583 -17.39 22.98 -19.15
CA ASP A 583 -18.04 24.05 -19.92
C ASP A 583 -18.02 25.40 -19.18
N ASP A 584 -18.04 25.39 -17.84
CA ASP A 584 -17.95 26.60 -17.02
C ASP A 584 -16.49 26.94 -16.70
N PHE A 585 -15.65 25.92 -16.52
CA PHE A 585 -14.23 26.05 -16.23
C PHE A 585 -13.50 26.77 -17.34
N ILE A 586 -13.71 26.39 -18.60
CA ILE A 586 -12.97 26.95 -19.73
C ILE A 586 -13.16 28.48 -19.81
N PRO A 587 -14.40 29.03 -19.83
CA PRO A 587 -14.60 30.48 -19.78
C PRO A 587 -13.97 31.16 -18.56
N MET A 588 -14.08 30.56 -17.37
CA MET A 588 -13.50 31.11 -16.14
C MET A 588 -11.97 31.13 -16.20
N PHE A 589 -11.38 30.04 -16.67
CA PHE A 589 -9.95 29.87 -16.84
C PHE A 589 -9.40 30.87 -17.85
N GLU A 590 -10.04 31.00 -19.02
CA GLU A 590 -9.63 31.97 -20.04
C GLU A 590 -9.85 33.41 -19.57
N SER A 591 -10.86 33.68 -18.74
CA SER A 591 -11.02 35.00 -18.12
C SER A 591 -9.90 35.29 -17.11
N GLN A 592 -9.47 34.30 -16.33
CA GLN A 592 -8.37 34.43 -15.37
C GLN A 592 -7.01 34.55 -16.09
N TYR A 593 -6.86 33.85 -17.21
CA TYR A 593 -5.63 33.74 -18.00
C TYR A 593 -5.88 34.11 -19.48
N PRO A 594 -6.17 35.39 -19.80
CA PRO A 594 -6.62 35.80 -21.14
C PRO A 594 -5.59 35.60 -22.26
N ALA A 595 -4.32 35.40 -21.92
CA ALA A 595 -3.25 35.10 -22.86
C ALA A 595 -3.15 33.61 -23.24
N PHE A 596 -3.88 32.72 -22.57
CA PHE A 596 -3.78 31.26 -22.72
C PHE A 596 -5.15 30.68 -23.07
N LYS A 597 -5.31 30.25 -24.33
CA LYS A 597 -6.54 29.58 -24.76
C LYS A 597 -6.53 28.14 -24.32
N TRP A 598 -7.67 27.65 -23.83
CA TRP A 598 -7.76 26.27 -23.35
C TRP A 598 -7.48 25.27 -24.47
N THR A 599 -7.90 25.57 -25.69
CA THR A 599 -7.66 24.73 -26.87
C THR A 599 -6.17 24.45 -27.09
N ASP A 600 -5.31 25.44 -26.83
CA ASP A 600 -3.87 25.31 -27.03
C ASP A 600 -3.26 24.46 -25.89
N VAL A 601 -3.72 24.69 -24.65
CA VAL A 601 -3.32 23.89 -23.47
C VAL A 601 -3.76 22.43 -23.62
N GLU A 602 -4.96 22.21 -24.15
CA GLU A 602 -5.53 20.89 -24.39
C GLU A 602 -4.79 20.15 -25.52
N GLU A 603 -4.35 20.86 -26.56
CA GLU A 603 -3.49 20.29 -27.61
C GLU A 603 -2.16 19.78 -27.03
N ASP A 604 -1.53 20.55 -26.13
CA ASP A 604 -0.31 20.13 -25.41
C ASP A 604 -0.56 18.91 -24.50
N ILE A 605 -1.73 18.85 -23.83
CA ILE A 605 -2.14 17.69 -23.03
C ILE A 605 -2.30 16.44 -23.92
N PHE A 606 -2.96 16.58 -25.07
CA PHE A 606 -3.14 15.48 -26.01
C PHE A 606 -1.84 15.04 -26.65
N GLN A 607 -0.91 15.96 -26.89
CA GLN A 607 0.44 15.65 -27.34
C GLN A 607 1.19 14.82 -26.28
N MET A 608 1.11 15.20 -25.01
CA MET A 608 1.64 14.40 -23.90
C MET A 608 1.05 12.98 -23.88
N PHE A 609 -0.27 12.82 -24.08
CA PHE A 609 -0.89 11.49 -24.13
C PHE A 609 -0.38 10.64 -25.30
N ARG A 610 -0.24 11.22 -26.50
CA ARG A 610 0.33 10.54 -27.67
C ARG A 610 1.75 10.06 -27.40
N GLU A 611 2.60 10.93 -26.85
CA GLU A 611 3.99 10.60 -26.53
C GLU A 611 4.09 9.49 -25.47
N LEU A 612 3.28 9.58 -24.41
CA LEU A 612 3.21 8.57 -23.36
C LEU A 612 2.89 7.18 -23.93
N PHE A 613 1.80 7.04 -24.70
CA PHE A 613 1.39 5.74 -25.21
C PHE A 613 2.28 5.24 -26.36
N THR A 614 2.92 6.15 -27.10
CA THR A 614 3.98 5.78 -28.05
C THR A 614 5.17 5.18 -27.31
N ALA A 615 5.63 5.82 -26.23
CA ALA A 615 6.71 5.32 -25.39
C ALA A 615 6.37 4.01 -24.68
N ALA A 616 5.12 3.88 -24.21
CA ALA A 616 4.62 2.68 -23.55
C ALA A 616 4.52 1.48 -24.50
N SER A 617 4.28 1.70 -25.79
CA SER A 617 4.15 0.65 -26.83
C SER A 617 5.41 0.45 -27.68
N ALA A 618 6.47 1.24 -27.44
CA ALA A 618 7.69 1.19 -28.25
C ALA A 618 8.47 -0.13 -28.16
N LEU A 619 8.32 -0.87 -27.06
CA LEU A 619 9.01 -2.14 -26.80
C LEU A 619 8.00 -3.26 -26.49
N PRO A 620 8.33 -4.52 -26.78
CA PRO A 620 7.47 -5.65 -26.46
C PRO A 620 7.32 -5.86 -24.93
N GLY A 621 6.31 -6.64 -24.55
CA GLY A 621 6.18 -7.13 -23.17
C GLY A 621 7.43 -7.92 -22.74
N PRO A 622 7.85 -7.81 -21.47
CA PRO A 622 7.23 -7.07 -20.36
C PRO A 622 7.72 -5.61 -20.22
N GLN A 623 8.50 -5.08 -21.18
CA GLN A 623 9.07 -3.73 -21.12
C GLN A 623 8.10 -2.65 -21.62
N GLY A 624 7.11 -3.03 -22.42
CA GLY A 624 6.03 -2.17 -22.88
C GLY A 624 4.70 -2.92 -22.90
N ILE A 625 3.64 -2.20 -23.29
CA ILE A 625 2.30 -2.75 -23.48
C ILE A 625 2.34 -3.69 -24.69
N SER A 626 1.89 -4.93 -24.52
CA SER A 626 1.97 -5.90 -25.61
C SER A 626 0.79 -5.77 -26.58
N PRO A 627 1.03 -5.84 -27.91
CA PRO A 627 -0.03 -5.87 -28.90
C PRO A 627 -0.97 -7.06 -28.68
N SER A 628 -2.25 -6.78 -28.54
CA SER A 628 -3.30 -7.80 -28.38
C SER A 628 -4.56 -7.33 -29.11
N PRO A 629 -5.01 -8.05 -30.16
CA PRO A 629 -6.22 -7.64 -30.89
C PRO A 629 -7.50 -7.76 -30.05
N GLN A 630 -7.43 -8.53 -28.97
CA GLN A 630 -8.49 -8.79 -27.99
C GLN A 630 -8.59 -7.71 -26.92
N SER A 631 -7.56 -6.89 -26.77
CA SER A 631 -7.45 -5.92 -25.69
C SER A 631 -7.97 -4.56 -26.10
N ARG A 632 -8.76 -3.96 -25.22
CA ARG A 632 -9.17 -2.55 -25.21
C ARG A 632 -8.96 -2.06 -23.79
N ALA A 633 -8.68 -0.79 -23.56
CA ALA A 633 -8.53 -0.31 -22.19
C ALA A 633 -9.04 1.12 -22.03
N MET A 634 -9.46 1.41 -20.80
CA MET A 634 -9.85 2.74 -20.36
C MET A 634 -8.99 3.10 -19.14
N TYR A 635 -8.33 4.25 -19.24
CA TYR A 635 -7.49 4.80 -18.20
C TYR A 635 -8.02 6.16 -17.75
N ALA A 636 -7.83 6.52 -16.48
CA ALA A 636 -7.87 7.90 -16.05
C ALA A 636 -6.44 8.43 -15.93
N ILE A 637 -6.12 9.49 -16.67
CA ILE A 637 -4.83 10.17 -16.56
C ILE A 637 -5.01 11.43 -15.73
N ASP A 638 -4.26 11.49 -14.64
CA ASP A 638 -4.27 12.60 -13.71
C ASP A 638 -3.05 13.47 -14.01
N LEU A 639 -3.27 14.78 -14.21
CA LEU A 639 -2.21 15.72 -14.56
C LEU A 639 -2.38 17.05 -13.84
N LEU A 640 -1.27 17.78 -13.72
CA LEU A 640 -1.22 19.17 -13.28
C LEU A 640 -0.76 20.04 -14.46
N LEU A 641 -1.04 21.34 -14.37
CA LEU A 641 -0.38 22.35 -15.19
C LEU A 641 0.65 23.08 -14.34
N GLN A 642 1.85 23.31 -14.87
CA GLN A 642 2.89 24.11 -14.22
C GLN A 642 3.28 25.30 -15.07
N TRP A 643 3.67 26.39 -14.42
CA TRP A 643 4.33 27.49 -15.11
C TRP A 643 5.76 27.12 -15.45
N ASN A 644 6.14 27.34 -16.70
CA ASN A 644 7.53 27.27 -17.13
C ASN A 644 7.88 28.49 -17.99
N LYS A 645 9.15 28.70 -18.30
CA LYS A 645 9.63 29.81 -19.14
C LYS A 645 10.33 29.27 -20.38
N ASN A 646 10.06 29.91 -21.51
CA ASN A 646 10.82 29.65 -22.74
C ASN A 646 12.17 30.40 -22.73
N ASP A 647 12.97 30.23 -23.78
CA ASP A 647 14.29 30.86 -23.91
C ASP A 647 14.26 32.40 -23.90
N LYS A 648 13.08 33.00 -24.14
CA LYS A 648 12.85 34.45 -24.07
C LYS A 648 12.37 34.91 -22.69
N GLY A 649 12.20 33.99 -21.74
CA GLY A 649 11.68 34.26 -20.40
C GLY A 649 10.16 34.39 -20.31
N GLU A 650 9.44 34.15 -21.41
CA GLU A 650 7.97 34.22 -21.46
C GLU A 650 7.36 32.97 -20.80
N ARG A 651 6.32 33.17 -19.98
CA ARG A 651 5.65 32.06 -19.30
C ARG A 651 4.79 31.27 -20.29
N TYR A 652 4.82 29.95 -20.14
CA TYR A 652 3.89 29.03 -20.79
C TYR A 652 3.41 27.98 -19.78
N MET A 653 2.25 27.38 -20.07
CA MET A 653 1.68 26.31 -19.26
C MET A 653 2.19 24.97 -19.78
N GLN A 654 2.88 24.21 -18.94
CA GLN A 654 3.37 22.88 -19.27
C GLN A 654 2.47 21.84 -18.59
N PRO A 655 1.80 20.93 -19.33
CA PRO A 655 1.16 19.78 -18.72
C PRO A 655 2.19 18.84 -18.12
N VAL A 656 1.86 18.30 -16.94
CA VAL A 656 2.73 17.45 -16.14
C VAL A 656 1.94 16.24 -15.66
N ILE A 657 2.35 15.04 -16.06
CA ILE A 657 1.67 13.81 -15.67
C ILE A 657 1.91 13.49 -14.19
N CYS A 658 0.85 13.13 -13.47
CA CYS A 658 0.93 12.69 -12.08
C CYS A 658 0.86 11.17 -11.94
N GLU A 659 -0.11 10.54 -12.60
CA GLU A 659 -0.34 9.09 -12.61
C GLU A 659 -1.34 8.67 -13.71
N VAL A 660 -1.34 7.38 -14.02
CA VAL A 660 -2.34 6.73 -14.87
C VAL A 660 -3.03 5.65 -14.05
N ASN A 661 -4.36 5.68 -13.99
CA ASN A 661 -5.17 4.79 -13.18
C ASN A 661 -5.97 3.82 -14.08
N PHE A 662 -5.82 2.52 -13.84
CA PHE A 662 -6.70 1.50 -14.40
C PHE A 662 -8.00 1.40 -13.58
N SER A 663 -9.12 1.16 -14.27
CA SER A 663 -10.45 1.03 -13.67
C SER A 663 -10.80 2.21 -12.71
N PRO A 664 -10.76 3.46 -13.21
CA PRO A 664 -11.08 4.62 -12.38
C PRO A 664 -12.53 4.57 -11.89
N ASP A 665 -12.79 5.24 -10.75
CA ASP A 665 -14.14 5.54 -10.32
C ASP A 665 -14.79 6.52 -11.32
N CYS A 666 -15.90 6.07 -11.89
CA CYS A 666 -16.67 6.77 -12.91
C CYS A 666 -18.11 7.05 -12.48
N ASP A 667 -18.44 6.97 -11.20
CA ASP A 667 -19.82 7.15 -10.72
C ASP A 667 -20.37 8.54 -11.10
N ARG A 668 -19.54 9.59 -10.99
CA ARG A 668 -19.89 10.94 -11.46
C ARG A 668 -20.09 11.00 -12.97
N ALA A 669 -19.20 10.36 -13.74
CA ALA A 669 -19.29 10.33 -15.19
C ALA A 669 -20.60 9.68 -15.64
N CYS A 670 -20.93 8.51 -15.08
CA CYS A 670 -22.19 7.82 -15.34
C CYS A 670 -23.42 8.64 -14.94
N LYS A 671 -23.35 9.36 -13.81
CA LYS A 671 -24.48 10.16 -13.31
C LYS A 671 -24.78 11.37 -14.18
N TYR A 672 -23.76 12.14 -14.56
CA TYR A 672 -23.95 13.41 -15.27
C TYR A 672 -23.94 13.26 -16.79
N HIS A 673 -23.31 12.19 -17.30
CA HIS A 673 -23.23 11.88 -18.72
C HIS A 673 -23.77 10.47 -18.94
N PRO A 674 -25.11 10.26 -19.02
CA PRO A 674 -25.68 8.93 -19.18
C PRO A 674 -25.22 8.22 -20.47
N PHE A 675 -24.79 8.98 -21.49
CA PHE A 675 -24.20 8.48 -22.73
C PHE A 675 -22.76 7.97 -22.58
N PHE A 676 -22.08 8.25 -21.46
CA PHE A 676 -20.65 7.96 -21.24
C PHE A 676 -20.29 6.49 -21.49
N VAL A 677 -21.07 5.58 -20.91
CA VAL A 677 -20.79 4.14 -21.03
C VAL A 677 -21.02 3.67 -22.47
N ASN A 678 -22.08 4.11 -23.12
CA ASN A 678 -22.34 3.79 -24.53
C ASN A 678 -21.26 4.34 -25.46
N ASP A 679 -20.78 5.56 -25.22
CA ASP A 679 -19.72 6.18 -26.02
C ASP A 679 -18.41 5.39 -25.90
N ILE A 680 -18.04 4.96 -24.68
CA ILE A 680 -16.87 4.10 -24.44
C ILE A 680 -17.00 2.78 -25.20
N PHE A 681 -18.15 2.09 -25.06
CA PHE A 681 -18.34 0.77 -25.67
C PHE A 681 -18.40 0.83 -27.19
N SER A 682 -19.06 1.85 -27.74
CA SER A 682 -19.10 2.11 -29.20
C SER A 682 -17.70 2.37 -29.74
N THR A 683 -16.93 3.21 -29.06
CA THR A 683 -15.57 3.57 -29.46
C THR A 683 -14.62 2.36 -29.40
N LEU A 684 -14.59 1.65 -28.27
CA LEU A 684 -13.62 0.58 -28.06
C LEU A 684 -13.93 -0.70 -28.83
N PHE A 685 -15.21 -1.10 -28.91
CA PHE A 685 -15.57 -2.44 -29.40
C PHE A 685 -16.25 -2.45 -30.77
N LEU A 686 -16.82 -1.32 -31.21
CA LEU A 686 -17.50 -1.22 -32.50
C LEU A 686 -16.75 -0.35 -33.51
N ASP A 687 -15.69 0.34 -33.07
CA ASP A 687 -15.00 1.36 -33.87
C ASP A 687 -15.94 2.48 -34.36
N ASP A 688 -16.99 2.76 -33.59
CA ASP A 688 -18.02 3.76 -33.85
C ASP A 688 -17.86 4.91 -32.87
N PHE A 689 -17.13 5.94 -33.31
CA PHE A 689 -16.81 7.13 -32.51
C PHE A 689 -17.30 8.44 -33.18
N GLU A 690 -17.88 8.38 -34.36
CA GLU A 690 -18.47 9.55 -35.02
C GLU A 690 -19.69 10.04 -34.24
N GLY A 691 -19.76 11.34 -33.95
CA GLY A 691 -20.84 11.94 -33.14
C GLY A 691 -20.80 11.57 -31.65
N ARG A 692 -19.77 10.86 -31.19
CA ARG A 692 -19.52 10.53 -29.78
C ARG A 692 -18.68 11.61 -29.10
N HIS A 693 -18.66 11.62 -27.77
CA HIS A 693 -17.90 12.60 -26.97
C HIS A 693 -16.45 12.19 -26.78
N VAL A 694 -15.82 11.69 -27.85
CA VAL A 694 -14.41 11.31 -27.88
C VAL A 694 -13.69 12.04 -29.01
N GLN A 695 -12.39 12.19 -28.86
CA GLN A 695 -11.48 12.72 -29.86
C GLN A 695 -10.39 11.70 -30.11
N LEU A 696 -10.20 11.33 -31.38
CA LEU A 696 -9.06 10.53 -31.81
C LEU A 696 -7.79 11.38 -31.64
N LEU A 697 -6.78 10.82 -30.98
CA LEU A 697 -5.53 11.50 -30.67
C LEU A 697 -4.46 11.25 -31.72
#